data_AF-A0A1Q5UP86-F1
#
_entry.id   AF-A0A1Q5UP86-F1
#
_cell.length_a   1.000
_cell.length_b   1.000
_cell.length_c   1.000
_cell.angle_alpha   90.00
_cell.angle_beta   90.00
_cell.angle_gamma   90.00
#
_symmetry.space_group_name_H-M   'P 1'
#
loop_
_entity.id
_entity.type
_entity.pdbx_description
1 polymer ?
#
loop_
_entity_poly.entity_id
_entity_poly.type
_entity_poly.pdbx_seq_one_letter_code
_entity_poly.pdbx_strand_id
1 'polypeptide(L)'
;MRWHSPRPWALLAVILASFFLDVQAGQDVNGKPVLKFGDAVPIDSPNTYYSDLHPCPQACLGSKPESWTVYPSVERLAFCNQPMLFSMAIHNPVGSDGTTVKIRACTAGTESDANTTINSLFANKTTNHPTRIKRDKKETCQNFQAGETVIPLKFSQQGSNTGKLDGTTAVLDCLQSYMEKGSPCQDQPTLFAYSNGTVAGVYVGSSFDRMSLASITSSLSQHVSTNGASETMIAQLCGDKRNANHVLGIAIDTTGNIATVQNALVSWTRHGQCVEGLKSSAIWYNVKVWESTVDLKPLFSINNTTLRSSTQRNSSALHRRADCTTITVVANDGCDTLASRCGISSADFTTYNSADDTFCSNLVPSQRVCCTAGTLPDISPKPNADGSCATYLTTDNDNCDALAAEYGLTVDKLEEYNKGTTWGWNGCSNLFTGVNICLSSGTPPMPAPIDNAVCGPTKPGTFAISGVDLANLNPCPLNACCNIWGQCGVSADFCNPERGPEGNPGTSPPGTAGCISSCGTAVVKSDTPPAQYGRVGYYESWNYDRGCLFQRAINANTDGTYTHIHWSFANINTADWTVVIDDPDNQWEQFKSLGVKRVVSFGGWSFSNDQPTYDILREAMSPANRGTFTQNLANFLTSEGIDGIDFDWEYPGVSALPLSYDNDNLDKRV
;
A
#
# COMPACT_ATOMS: atom_id res chain seq x y z
N MET A 1 74.68 24.23 -15.52
CA MET A 1 73.82 23.93 -16.68
C MET A 1 72.77 25.03 -16.81
N ARG A 2 72.78 25.70 -17.98
CA ARG A 2 71.76 26.55 -18.66
C ARG A 2 70.75 27.42 -17.87
N TRP A 3 71.05 28.73 -17.84
CA TRP A 3 70.37 29.88 -18.51
C TRP A 3 68.85 30.18 -18.35
N HIS A 4 68.60 31.44 -17.91
CA HIS A 4 67.61 32.46 -18.35
C HIS A 4 66.14 32.50 -17.86
N SER A 5 65.75 33.74 -17.48
CA SER A 5 64.43 34.32 -17.14
C SER A 5 63.56 34.62 -18.38
N PRO A 6 62.48 35.45 -18.36
CA PRO A 6 61.42 35.80 -17.37
C PRO A 6 59.96 35.65 -17.94
N ARG A 7 58.94 36.01 -17.13
CA ARG A 7 57.46 36.20 -17.35
C ARG A 7 57.02 36.69 -18.76
N PRO A 8 55.78 36.44 -19.27
CA PRO A 8 54.43 36.63 -18.67
C PRO A 8 53.53 35.38 -18.83
N TRP A 9 52.33 35.23 -18.28
CA TRP A 9 51.02 35.65 -18.83
C TRP A 9 50.02 35.68 -17.66
N ALA A 10 49.72 36.90 -17.19
CA ALA A 10 48.36 37.21 -16.75
C ALA A 10 47.50 37.28 -18.02
N LEU A 11 46.25 36.80 -17.96
CA LEU A 11 45.19 36.75 -18.99
C LEU A 11 44.82 35.33 -19.44
N LEU A 12 44.16 34.55 -18.57
CA LEU A 12 43.13 33.57 -18.96
C LEU A 12 42.38 32.96 -17.75
N ALA A 13 42.32 33.67 -16.62
CA ALA A 13 41.56 33.27 -15.43
C ALA A 13 40.34 34.18 -15.15
N VAL A 14 39.94 35.02 -16.11
CA VAL A 14 38.85 36.01 -15.94
C VAL A 14 37.73 35.85 -16.99
N ILE A 15 37.77 34.86 -17.87
CA ILE A 15 36.69 34.63 -18.84
C ILE A 15 36.29 33.16 -18.82
N LEU A 16 35.62 32.75 -17.74
CA LEU A 16 34.72 31.58 -17.69
C LEU A 16 33.87 31.57 -16.40
N ALA A 17 33.72 32.73 -15.74
CA ALA A 17 32.97 32.90 -14.48
C ALA A 17 31.78 33.88 -14.63
N SER A 18 31.33 34.14 -15.85
CA SER A 18 30.30 35.16 -16.11
C SER A 18 29.31 34.73 -17.19
N PHE A 19 28.66 33.57 -17.05
CA PHE A 19 27.40 33.25 -17.76
C PHE A 19 26.53 32.22 -17.02
N PHE A 20 26.67 32.12 -15.69
CA PHE A 20 25.54 31.75 -14.84
C PHE A 20 25.08 33.06 -14.21
N LEU A 21 24.30 33.83 -14.96
CA LEU A 21 23.43 34.82 -14.33
C LEU A 21 22.62 34.02 -13.31
N ASP A 22 22.78 34.39 -12.03
CA ASP A 22 21.86 34.02 -10.97
C ASP A 22 20.44 34.32 -11.47
N VAL A 23 19.77 33.31 -12.01
CA VAL A 23 18.32 33.33 -12.16
C VAL A 23 17.82 33.27 -10.73
N GLN A 24 17.58 34.44 -10.15
CA GLN A 24 16.91 34.57 -8.87
C GLN A 24 15.58 33.83 -9.02
N ALA A 25 15.49 32.66 -8.38
CA ALA A 25 14.25 31.91 -8.23
C ALA A 25 13.13 32.87 -7.82
N GLY A 26 11.95 32.68 -8.40
CA GLY A 26 10.85 33.65 -8.43
C GLY A 26 10.60 34.36 -7.11
N GLN A 27 10.14 35.60 -7.20
CA GLN A 27 9.70 36.37 -6.05
C GLN A 27 8.17 36.22 -5.89
N ASP A 28 7.67 36.23 -4.66
CA ASP A 28 6.23 36.27 -4.40
C ASP A 28 5.66 37.62 -4.88
N VAL A 29 4.33 37.77 -4.81
CA VAL A 29 3.62 39.00 -5.20
C VAL A 29 4.09 40.28 -4.47
N ASN A 30 4.90 40.14 -3.42
CA ASN A 30 5.49 41.24 -2.65
C ASN A 30 7.00 41.41 -2.88
N GLY A 31 7.58 40.75 -3.90
CA GLY A 31 8.99 40.85 -4.22
C GLY A 31 9.91 40.10 -3.25
N LYS A 32 9.36 39.23 -2.38
CA LYS A 32 10.19 38.41 -1.49
C LYS A 32 10.68 37.18 -2.25
N PRO A 33 11.95 36.76 -2.11
CA PRO A 33 12.42 35.51 -2.69
C PRO A 33 11.53 34.35 -2.24
N VAL A 34 10.89 33.65 -3.17
CA VAL A 34 10.30 32.35 -2.89
C VAL A 34 11.46 31.40 -2.62
N LEU A 35 11.30 30.52 -1.63
CA LEU A 35 12.29 29.50 -1.28
C LEU A 35 12.86 28.85 -2.56
N LYS A 36 14.18 28.65 -2.61
CA LYS A 36 14.82 28.04 -3.78
C LYS A 36 14.17 26.68 -4.03
N PHE A 37 13.94 26.37 -5.30
CA PHE A 37 13.61 25.01 -5.74
C PHE A 37 14.62 24.04 -5.10
N GLY A 38 14.16 23.21 -4.15
CA GLY A 38 15.00 22.26 -3.40
C GLY A 38 14.95 22.38 -1.86
N ASP A 39 14.44 23.48 -1.29
CA ASP A 39 14.50 23.68 0.16
C ASP A 39 13.31 23.10 0.95
N ALA A 40 12.20 22.74 0.29
CA ALA A 40 11.04 22.11 0.97
C ALA A 40 10.04 21.36 0.08
N VAL A 41 10.18 21.37 -1.25
CA VAL A 41 9.31 20.58 -2.14
C VAL A 41 10.07 19.31 -2.50
N PRO A 42 9.56 18.10 -2.17
CA PRO A 42 10.08 16.86 -2.70
C PRO A 42 10.21 17.04 -4.20
N ILE A 43 11.42 16.84 -4.70
CA ILE A 43 11.63 16.71 -6.13
C ILE A 43 10.81 15.48 -6.50
N ASP A 44 9.63 15.70 -7.09
CA ASP A 44 8.95 14.68 -7.87
C ASP A 44 9.95 14.26 -8.93
N SER A 45 10.67 13.17 -8.63
CA SER A 45 11.44 12.49 -9.65
C SER A 45 10.41 12.07 -10.70
N PRO A 46 10.67 12.25 -11.99
CA PRO A 46 9.74 11.84 -13.05
C PRO A 46 9.30 10.37 -12.98
N ASN A 47 10.04 9.56 -12.21
CA ASN A 47 9.80 8.14 -12.00
C ASN A 47 9.09 7.85 -10.66
N THR A 48 8.61 8.87 -9.93
CA THR A 48 7.90 8.68 -8.66
C THR A 48 6.52 8.10 -8.96
N TYR A 49 6.27 6.90 -8.46
CA TYR A 49 4.99 6.23 -8.64
C TYR A 49 3.97 6.77 -7.64
N TYR A 50 2.92 7.41 -8.16
CA TYR A 50 1.79 7.91 -7.37
C TYR A 50 0.58 7.01 -7.52
N SER A 51 0.28 6.21 -6.49
CA SER A 51 -0.82 5.22 -6.52
C SER A 51 -2.17 5.79 -6.94
N ASP A 52 -2.44 7.06 -6.64
CA ASP A 52 -3.69 7.73 -7.01
C ASP A 52 -3.75 8.09 -8.51
N LEU A 53 -2.59 8.37 -9.13
CA LEU A 53 -2.46 8.71 -10.55
C LEU A 53 -2.31 7.48 -11.46
N HIS A 54 -2.08 6.29 -10.89
CA HIS A 54 -1.91 5.05 -11.65
C HIS A 54 -3.04 4.05 -11.35
N PRO A 55 -3.87 3.70 -12.36
CA PRO A 55 -4.87 2.64 -12.25
C PRO A 55 -4.33 1.29 -11.77
N CYS A 56 -3.10 0.92 -12.15
CA CYS A 56 -2.46 -0.33 -11.76
C CYS A 56 -1.30 -0.10 -10.77
N PRO A 57 -1.10 -1.01 -9.80
CA PRO A 57 0.02 -0.97 -8.86
C PRO A 57 1.36 -1.22 -9.56
N GLN A 58 2.46 -0.93 -8.87
CA GLN A 58 3.77 -1.28 -9.38
C GLN A 58 3.88 -2.79 -9.65
N ALA A 59 4.70 -3.17 -10.63
CA ALA A 59 4.91 -4.56 -10.98
C ALA A 59 5.52 -5.34 -9.81
N CYS A 60 5.15 -6.61 -9.67
CA CYS A 60 5.61 -7.43 -8.55
C CYS A 60 7.13 -7.64 -8.57
N LEU A 61 7.77 -7.82 -9.74
CA LEU A 61 9.23 -7.96 -9.92
C LEU A 61 9.96 -8.89 -8.93
N GLY A 62 9.28 -9.91 -8.39
CA GLY A 62 9.81 -10.80 -7.35
C GLY A 62 9.91 -10.19 -5.95
N SER A 63 9.40 -8.98 -5.75
CA SER A 63 9.21 -8.37 -4.44
C SER A 63 8.20 -9.16 -3.61
N LYS A 64 8.37 -9.10 -2.30
CA LYS A 64 7.44 -9.71 -1.34
C LYS A 64 6.25 -8.78 -1.07
N PRO A 65 5.11 -9.31 -0.62
CA PRO A 65 3.91 -8.51 -0.43
C PRO A 65 4.04 -7.38 0.58
N GLU A 66 4.96 -7.49 1.53
CA GLU A 66 5.24 -6.40 2.47
C GLU A 66 5.75 -5.13 1.77
N SER A 67 6.29 -5.28 0.55
CA SER A 67 6.82 -4.20 -0.29
C SER A 67 5.92 -3.79 -1.45
N TRP A 68 4.70 -4.34 -1.52
CA TRP A 68 3.76 -4.00 -2.59
C TRP A 68 3.04 -2.68 -2.32
N THR A 69 2.53 -2.06 -3.39
CA THR A 69 1.79 -0.79 -3.32
C THR A 69 0.59 -0.92 -2.40
N VAL A 70 0.47 -0.04 -1.40
CA VAL A 70 -0.68 -0.03 -0.49
C VAL A 70 -1.84 0.72 -1.13
N TYR A 71 -3.02 0.10 -1.13
CA TYR A 71 -4.29 0.75 -1.45
C TYR A 71 -5.25 0.77 -0.25
N PRO A 72 -6.04 1.84 -0.10
CA PRO A 72 -6.95 2.04 1.02
C PRO A 72 -8.34 1.40 0.82
N SER A 73 -8.54 0.71 -0.30
CA SER A 73 -9.86 0.19 -0.70
C SER A 73 -9.70 -0.93 -1.73
N VAL A 74 -10.61 -1.90 -1.70
CA VAL A 74 -10.65 -3.02 -2.65
C VAL A 74 -11.24 -2.62 -4.00
N GLU A 75 -12.07 -1.57 -4.02
CA GLU A 75 -12.64 -0.99 -5.24
C GLU A 75 -11.52 -0.51 -6.18
N ARG A 76 -10.36 -0.13 -5.63
CA ARG A 76 -9.19 0.26 -6.43
C ARG A 76 -8.73 -0.85 -7.38
N LEU A 77 -8.93 -2.12 -7.02
CA LEU A 77 -8.57 -3.25 -7.87
C LEU A 77 -9.30 -3.22 -9.21
N ALA A 78 -10.53 -2.71 -9.26
CA ALA A 78 -11.32 -2.66 -10.49
C ALA A 78 -10.81 -1.63 -11.51
N PHE A 79 -9.99 -0.66 -11.12
CA PHE A 79 -9.44 0.32 -12.06
C PHE A 79 -8.26 -0.23 -12.87
N CYS A 80 -7.57 -1.26 -12.36
CA CYS A 80 -6.49 -1.88 -13.09
C CYS A 80 -7.05 -2.90 -14.10
N ASN A 81 -6.67 -2.74 -15.36
CA ASN A 81 -7.02 -3.67 -16.43
C ASN A 81 -6.03 -4.84 -16.57
N GLN A 82 -5.00 -4.88 -15.72
CA GLN A 82 -4.01 -5.96 -15.68
C GLN A 82 -4.29 -6.93 -14.53
N PRO A 83 -3.86 -8.20 -14.65
CA PRO A 83 -3.89 -9.14 -13.53
C PRO A 83 -2.98 -8.66 -12.39
N MET A 84 -3.51 -8.73 -11.16
CA MET A 84 -2.82 -8.31 -9.95
C MET A 84 -2.74 -9.43 -8.93
N LEU A 85 -1.69 -9.40 -8.13
CA LEU A 85 -1.60 -10.12 -6.88
C LEU A 85 -1.83 -9.14 -5.74
N PHE A 86 -2.49 -9.58 -4.67
CA PHE A 86 -2.64 -8.77 -3.49
C PHE A 86 -2.66 -9.59 -2.20
N SER A 87 -2.37 -8.93 -1.10
CA SER A 87 -2.41 -9.45 0.26
C SER A 87 -3.15 -8.48 1.18
N MET A 88 -3.78 -9.01 2.22
CA MET A 88 -4.55 -8.23 3.20
C MET A 88 -4.71 -9.02 4.49
N ALA A 89 -5.06 -8.34 5.59
CA ALA A 89 -5.44 -8.99 6.84
C ALA A 89 -6.74 -9.79 6.63
N ILE A 90 -6.65 -11.12 6.68
CA ILE A 90 -7.78 -11.98 6.30
C ILE A 90 -8.88 -12.05 7.37
N HIS A 91 -8.56 -11.72 8.62
CA HIS A 91 -9.51 -11.77 9.74
C HIS A 91 -10.32 -10.49 9.91
N ASN A 92 -10.04 -9.44 9.11
CA ASN A 92 -10.83 -8.21 9.09
C ASN A 92 -11.86 -8.33 7.96
N PRO A 93 -13.16 -8.50 8.25
CA PRO A 93 -14.15 -8.78 7.22
C PRO A 93 -14.18 -7.69 6.14
N VAL A 94 -14.11 -8.07 4.87
CA VAL A 94 -14.30 -7.15 3.74
C VAL A 94 -15.81 -7.04 3.47
N GLY A 95 -16.28 -5.82 3.21
CA GLY A 95 -17.69 -5.56 2.85
C GLY A 95 -18.65 -5.46 4.03
N SER A 96 -18.16 -5.47 5.27
CA SER A 96 -18.95 -5.09 6.45
C SER A 96 -18.93 -3.57 6.65
N ASP A 97 -20.06 -3.01 7.10
CA ASP A 97 -20.10 -1.63 7.58
C ASP A 97 -19.09 -1.46 8.73
N GLY A 98 -18.21 -0.47 8.64
CA GLY A 98 -17.30 -0.16 9.73
C GLY A 98 -15.89 -0.76 9.64
N THR A 99 -15.53 -1.45 8.54
CA THR A 99 -14.16 -1.96 8.34
C THR A 99 -13.37 -1.12 7.35
N THR A 100 -12.27 -0.53 7.81
CA THR A 100 -11.26 0.05 6.93
C THR A 100 -10.42 -1.07 6.33
N VAL A 101 -10.22 -1.08 5.01
CA VAL A 101 -9.43 -2.12 4.34
C VAL A 101 -8.05 -1.57 3.97
N LYS A 102 -7.02 -2.37 4.24
CA LYS A 102 -5.65 -2.14 3.77
C LYS A 102 -5.24 -3.32 2.90
N ILE A 103 -5.08 -3.09 1.60
CA ILE A 103 -4.52 -4.09 0.69
C ILE A 103 -3.13 -3.67 0.24
N ARG A 104 -2.26 -4.65 0.05
CA ARG A 104 -0.96 -4.50 -0.59
C ARG A 104 -1.03 -5.23 -1.92
N ALA A 105 -0.88 -4.53 -3.04
CA ALA A 105 -1.10 -5.07 -4.37
C ALA A 105 0.05 -4.77 -5.33
N CYS A 106 0.28 -5.67 -6.28
CA CYS A 106 1.23 -5.50 -7.37
C CYS A 106 0.70 -6.09 -8.67
N THR A 107 1.19 -5.58 -9.80
CA THR A 107 0.84 -6.08 -11.13
C THR A 107 1.67 -7.31 -11.47
N ALA A 108 1.04 -8.43 -11.83
CA ALA A 108 1.70 -9.74 -11.99
C ALA A 108 2.64 -9.84 -13.22
N GLY A 109 2.63 -8.84 -14.10
CA GLY A 109 3.42 -8.77 -15.33
C GLY A 109 4.83 -8.18 -15.21
N THR A 110 5.37 -7.75 -16.35
CA THR A 110 6.66 -7.07 -16.51
C THR A 110 6.60 -5.59 -16.14
N GLU A 111 7.75 -4.91 -16.04
CA GLU A 111 7.80 -3.46 -15.73
C GLU A 111 6.96 -2.60 -16.70
N SER A 112 6.82 -3.02 -17.97
CA SER A 112 6.00 -2.30 -18.95
C SER A 112 4.50 -2.40 -18.67
N ASP A 113 4.05 -3.40 -17.92
CA ASP A 113 2.64 -3.66 -17.68
C ASP A 113 2.08 -2.77 -16.55
N ALA A 114 2.97 -2.16 -15.76
CA ALA A 114 2.65 -1.10 -14.80
C ALA A 114 2.80 0.32 -15.38
N ASN A 115 3.23 0.46 -16.65
CA ASN A 115 3.34 1.76 -17.29
C ASN A 115 1.97 2.22 -17.81
N THR A 116 1.45 3.27 -17.20
CA THR A 116 0.36 4.06 -17.79
C THR A 116 0.95 5.18 -18.66
N THR A 117 0.10 5.87 -19.43
CA THR A 117 0.47 6.93 -20.38
C THR A 117 1.39 8.02 -19.78
N ILE A 118 1.32 8.22 -18.46
CA ILE A 118 2.19 9.12 -17.68
C ILE A 118 3.65 8.63 -17.70
N ASN A 119 3.91 7.33 -17.51
CA ASN A 119 5.28 6.79 -17.51
C ASN A 119 5.88 6.68 -18.91
N SER A 120 5.07 6.46 -19.95
CA SER A 120 5.57 6.46 -21.33
C SER A 120 6.11 7.83 -21.76
N LEU A 121 5.66 8.92 -21.13
CA LEU A 121 6.17 10.27 -21.36
C LEU A 121 7.49 10.55 -20.61
N PHE A 122 7.80 9.78 -19.57
CA PHE A 122 8.97 10.01 -18.69
C PHE A 122 10.03 8.89 -18.73
N ALA A 123 9.78 7.81 -19.48
CA ALA A 123 10.70 6.69 -19.64
C ALA A 123 11.95 7.07 -20.44
N ASN A 124 12.92 7.74 -19.80
CA ASN A 124 14.31 7.65 -20.22
C ASN A 124 14.90 6.33 -19.74
N LYS A 125 15.38 5.53 -20.69
CA LYS A 125 16.06 4.25 -20.44
C LYS A 125 17.18 4.44 -19.40
N THR A 126 17.22 3.48 -18.47
CA THR A 126 18.30 3.12 -17.54
C THR A 126 18.51 3.98 -16.28
N THR A 127 18.20 3.37 -15.13
CA THR A 127 19.06 3.42 -13.94
C THR A 127 19.00 2.08 -13.21
N ASN A 128 20.08 1.29 -13.29
CA ASN A 128 20.32 0.15 -12.41
C ASN A 128 20.59 0.67 -10.99
N HIS A 129 19.66 0.46 -10.06
CA HIS A 129 19.95 0.59 -8.64
C HIS A 129 20.31 -0.78 -8.05
N PRO A 130 21.49 -0.94 -7.43
CA PRO A 130 21.83 -2.19 -6.73
C PRO A 130 21.16 -2.19 -5.36
N THR A 131 20.12 -3.01 -5.18
CA THR A 131 19.54 -3.28 -3.87
C THR A 131 20.40 -4.30 -3.13
N ARG A 132 21.24 -3.82 -2.21
CA ARG A 132 21.99 -4.67 -1.29
C ARG A 132 21.34 -4.61 0.09
N ILE A 133 20.35 -5.46 0.33
CA ILE A 133 19.83 -5.71 1.68
C ILE A 133 20.51 -6.96 2.23
N LYS A 134 21.32 -6.80 3.27
CA LYS A 134 21.83 -7.92 4.08
C LYS A 134 20.68 -8.46 4.92
N ARG A 135 20.26 -9.70 4.66
CA ARG A 135 19.40 -10.48 5.55
C ARG A 135 20.28 -11.29 6.50
N ASP A 136 20.25 -10.95 7.78
CA ASP A 136 20.56 -11.87 8.87
C ASP A 136 19.25 -12.21 9.59
N LYS A 137 18.55 -13.24 9.10
CA LYS A 137 17.69 -14.08 9.93
C LYS A 137 17.94 -15.52 9.52
N LYS A 138 18.25 -16.35 10.52
CA LYS A 138 18.57 -17.76 10.39
C LYS A 138 17.28 -18.52 10.06
N GLU A 139 17.01 -18.75 8.77
CA GLU A 139 15.94 -19.65 8.33
C GLU A 139 16.15 -21.02 8.99
N THR A 140 15.20 -21.42 9.83
CA THR A 140 15.21 -22.70 10.54
C THR A 140 14.07 -23.56 10.01
N CYS A 141 14.10 -23.89 8.73
CA CYS A 141 13.34 -25.04 8.26
C CYS A 141 14.13 -26.30 8.58
N GLN A 142 13.71 -26.99 9.64
CA GLN A 142 14.13 -28.35 9.90
C GLN A 142 13.70 -29.22 8.71
N ASN A 143 14.65 -30.03 8.19
CA ASN A 143 14.46 -31.15 7.26
C ASN A 143 13.01 -31.42 6.82
N PHE A 144 12.51 -30.66 5.85
CA PHE A 144 11.19 -30.88 5.28
C PHE A 144 11.23 -32.18 4.45
N GLN A 145 10.72 -33.27 5.01
CA GLN A 145 10.60 -34.57 4.34
C GLN A 145 9.14 -34.77 3.88
N ALA A 146 8.65 -33.92 2.99
CA ALA A 146 7.38 -34.19 2.33
C ALA A 146 7.56 -35.23 1.22
N GLY A 147 6.82 -36.33 1.31
CA GLY A 147 6.72 -37.31 0.24
C GLY A 147 5.65 -36.90 -0.77
N GLU A 148 5.87 -37.18 -2.05
CA GLU A 148 4.78 -37.11 -3.05
C GLU A 148 3.70 -38.12 -2.66
N THR A 149 2.46 -37.64 -2.55
CA THR A 149 1.29 -38.46 -2.28
C THR A 149 0.16 -38.09 -3.24
N VAL A 150 -0.71 -39.06 -3.51
CA VAL A 150 -1.91 -38.84 -4.31
C VAL A 150 -3.09 -38.85 -3.34
N ILE A 151 -3.78 -37.72 -3.25
CA ILE A 151 -4.87 -37.52 -2.27
C ILE A 151 -6.14 -37.08 -3.02
N PRO A 152 -7.33 -37.59 -2.64
CA PRO A 152 -8.59 -37.08 -3.16
C PRO A 152 -8.79 -35.62 -2.76
N LEU A 153 -8.98 -34.74 -3.75
CA LEU A 153 -9.27 -33.32 -3.53
C LEU A 153 -10.78 -33.09 -3.63
N LYS A 154 -11.36 -32.36 -2.68
CA LYS A 154 -12.77 -31.95 -2.75
C LYS A 154 -12.88 -30.71 -3.64
N PHE A 155 -13.68 -30.83 -4.69
CA PHE A 155 -14.07 -29.71 -5.53
C PHE A 155 -15.54 -29.39 -5.30
N SER A 156 -15.89 -28.11 -5.26
CA SER A 156 -17.25 -27.65 -5.07
C SER A 156 -17.50 -26.34 -5.79
N GLN A 157 -18.72 -26.13 -6.27
CA GLN A 157 -19.08 -24.96 -7.07
C GLN A 157 -20.54 -24.54 -6.89
N GLN A 158 -20.80 -23.27 -7.20
CA GLN A 158 -22.12 -22.63 -7.15
C GLN A 158 -22.24 -21.52 -8.20
N GLY A 159 -23.47 -21.28 -8.66
CA GLY A 159 -23.80 -20.25 -9.65
C GLY A 159 -23.91 -20.81 -11.07
N SER A 160 -24.15 -19.94 -12.05
CA SER A 160 -24.16 -20.35 -13.46
C SER A 160 -22.74 -20.60 -13.98
N ASN A 161 -22.58 -21.51 -14.94
CA ASN A 161 -21.31 -21.77 -15.64
C ASN A 161 -20.98 -20.72 -16.72
N THR A 162 -21.44 -19.48 -16.52
CA THR A 162 -21.19 -18.34 -17.42
C THR A 162 -20.24 -17.33 -16.78
N GLY A 163 -19.46 -17.76 -15.78
CA GLY A 163 -18.44 -16.96 -15.14
C GLY A 163 -17.36 -16.50 -16.10
N LYS A 164 -16.54 -15.54 -15.66
CA LYS A 164 -15.52 -14.88 -16.49
C LYS A 164 -14.32 -15.81 -16.71
N LEU A 165 -14.35 -16.57 -17.80
CA LEU A 165 -13.31 -17.54 -18.16
C LEU A 165 -11.92 -16.89 -18.22
N ASP A 166 -11.76 -15.79 -18.97
CA ASP A 166 -10.46 -15.12 -19.13
C ASP A 166 -9.91 -14.59 -17.79
N GLY A 167 -10.79 -14.01 -16.96
CA GLY A 167 -10.43 -13.56 -15.62
C GLY A 167 -10.00 -14.71 -14.72
N THR A 168 -10.70 -15.84 -14.78
CA THR A 168 -10.41 -17.07 -14.02
C THR A 168 -9.06 -17.65 -14.41
N THR A 169 -8.79 -17.79 -15.71
CA THR A 169 -7.49 -18.26 -16.20
C THR A 169 -6.38 -17.32 -15.76
N ALA A 170 -6.56 -16.01 -15.89
CA ALA A 170 -5.56 -15.03 -15.50
C ALA A 170 -5.21 -15.08 -14.01
N VAL A 171 -6.19 -15.19 -13.10
CA VAL A 171 -5.90 -15.26 -11.66
C VAL A 171 -5.20 -16.57 -11.28
N LEU A 172 -5.56 -17.69 -11.91
CA LEU A 172 -4.90 -18.98 -11.70
C LEU A 172 -3.45 -18.94 -12.17
N ASP A 173 -3.20 -18.40 -13.36
CA ASP A 173 -1.85 -18.24 -13.92
C ASP A 173 -0.98 -17.31 -13.06
N CYS A 174 -1.56 -16.23 -12.51
CA CYS A 174 -0.87 -15.31 -11.61
C CYS A 174 -0.43 -16.01 -10.32
N LEU A 175 -1.35 -16.72 -9.66
CA LEU A 175 -1.06 -17.45 -8.43
C LEU A 175 0.00 -18.53 -8.67
N GLN A 176 -0.12 -19.31 -9.75
CA GLN A 176 0.86 -20.33 -10.09
C GLN A 176 2.24 -19.72 -10.34
N SER A 177 2.32 -18.70 -11.20
CA SER A 177 3.58 -18.05 -11.58
C SER A 177 4.31 -17.42 -10.40
N TYR A 178 3.56 -16.85 -9.45
CA TYR A 178 4.14 -16.28 -8.23
C TYR A 178 4.69 -17.36 -7.31
N MET A 179 3.92 -18.43 -7.09
CA MET A 179 4.28 -19.50 -6.16
C MET A 179 5.47 -20.32 -6.64
N GLU A 180 5.63 -20.52 -7.95
CA GLU A 180 6.78 -21.23 -8.55
C GLU A 180 8.13 -20.48 -8.39
N LYS A 181 8.09 -19.15 -8.22
CA LYS A 181 9.29 -18.31 -8.07
C LYS A 181 9.74 -18.13 -6.62
N GLY A 182 8.92 -18.56 -5.65
CA GLY A 182 9.21 -18.42 -4.21
C GLY A 182 10.19 -19.47 -3.70
N SER A 183 10.84 -19.18 -2.56
CA SER A 183 11.54 -20.23 -1.79
C SER A 183 10.50 -21.24 -1.25
N PRO A 184 10.81 -22.54 -1.19
CA PRO A 184 9.92 -23.57 -0.64
C PRO A 184 9.40 -23.25 0.77
N CYS A 185 10.17 -22.44 1.51
CA CYS A 185 9.99 -22.16 2.93
C CYS A 185 9.49 -20.73 3.24
N GLN A 186 9.00 -19.96 2.26
CA GLN A 186 8.52 -18.60 2.57
C GLN A 186 7.21 -18.62 3.38
N ASP A 187 7.19 -17.78 4.43
CA ASP A 187 6.17 -17.64 5.50
C ASP A 187 4.79 -17.11 5.07
N GLN A 188 4.45 -17.15 3.78
CA GLN A 188 3.16 -16.65 3.31
C GLN A 188 2.22 -17.79 2.95
N PRO A 189 1.37 -18.23 3.89
CA PRO A 189 0.40 -19.29 3.65
C PRO A 189 -0.79 -18.80 2.82
N THR A 190 -1.02 -17.48 2.70
CA THR A 190 -2.17 -16.90 2.01
C THR A 190 -1.76 -15.92 0.93
N LEU A 191 -2.47 -15.91 -0.20
CA LEU A 191 -2.31 -14.91 -1.25
C LEU A 191 -3.60 -14.74 -2.03
N PHE A 192 -3.85 -13.55 -2.58
CA PHE A 192 -4.96 -13.29 -3.48
C PHE A 192 -4.49 -12.87 -4.87
N ALA A 193 -5.36 -13.06 -5.85
CA ALA A 193 -5.22 -12.55 -7.20
C ALA A 193 -6.53 -11.92 -7.67
N TYR A 194 -6.43 -10.88 -8.49
CA TYR A 194 -7.55 -10.19 -9.10
C TYR A 194 -7.33 -9.99 -10.60
N SER A 195 -8.36 -10.27 -11.41
CA SER A 195 -8.36 -9.92 -12.83
C SER A 195 -9.78 -9.79 -13.37
N ASN A 196 -10.09 -8.66 -14.00
CA ASN A 196 -11.37 -8.41 -14.68
C ASN A 196 -12.62 -8.75 -13.82
N GLY A 197 -12.62 -8.38 -12.54
CA GLY A 197 -13.71 -8.69 -11.61
C GLY A 197 -13.82 -10.16 -11.24
N THR A 198 -12.74 -10.94 -11.39
CA THR A 198 -12.56 -12.27 -10.81
C THR A 198 -11.54 -12.17 -9.70
N VAL A 199 -11.83 -12.79 -8.55
CA VAL A 199 -10.94 -12.86 -7.38
C VAL A 199 -10.60 -14.32 -7.15
N ALA A 200 -9.34 -14.63 -6.87
CA ALA A 200 -8.93 -15.92 -6.34
C ALA A 200 -8.13 -15.72 -5.05
N GLY A 201 -8.23 -16.68 -4.14
CA GLY A 201 -7.48 -16.73 -2.90
C GLY A 201 -6.97 -18.14 -2.66
N VAL A 202 -5.77 -18.24 -2.14
CA VAL A 202 -5.10 -19.51 -1.86
C VAL A 202 -4.68 -19.60 -0.41
N TYR A 203 -4.78 -20.79 0.17
CA TYR A 203 -4.19 -21.13 1.46
C TYR A 203 -3.33 -22.39 1.36
N VAL A 204 -2.11 -22.34 1.91
CA VAL A 204 -1.18 -23.46 2.04
C VAL A 204 -0.80 -23.62 3.50
N GLY A 205 -1.31 -24.68 4.14
CA GLY A 205 -0.89 -25.08 5.47
C GLY A 205 0.60 -25.43 5.50
N SER A 206 1.25 -25.20 6.65
CA SER A 206 2.70 -25.32 6.79
C SER A 206 3.26 -26.74 6.57
N SER A 207 2.41 -27.76 6.53
CA SER A 207 2.81 -29.14 6.25
C SER A 207 2.85 -29.45 4.76
N PHE A 208 2.41 -28.56 3.88
CA PHE A 208 2.48 -28.74 2.42
C PHE A 208 3.65 -28.00 1.77
N ASP A 209 4.26 -28.64 0.77
CA ASP A 209 5.13 -27.95 -0.17
C ASP A 209 4.30 -27.09 -1.13
N ARG A 210 4.84 -25.93 -1.52
CA ARG A 210 4.23 -25.03 -2.51
C ARG A 210 3.97 -25.70 -3.86
N MET A 211 4.72 -26.73 -4.25
CA MET A 211 4.44 -27.53 -5.46
C MET A 211 3.05 -28.18 -5.46
N SER A 212 2.47 -28.42 -4.28
CA SER A 212 1.11 -28.95 -4.15
C SER A 212 0.07 -28.00 -4.74
N LEU A 213 0.33 -26.69 -4.70
CA LEU A 213 -0.54 -25.70 -5.34
C LEU A 213 -0.55 -25.82 -6.84
N ALA A 214 0.60 -25.94 -7.49
CA ALA A 214 0.68 -26.05 -8.95
C ALA A 214 -0.19 -27.20 -9.49
N SER A 215 -0.27 -28.31 -8.75
CA SER A 215 -1.13 -29.45 -9.09
C SER A 215 -2.63 -29.13 -8.98
N ILE A 216 -3.03 -28.39 -7.95
CA ILE A 216 -4.41 -27.94 -7.76
C ILE A 216 -4.78 -26.89 -8.80
N THR A 217 -3.92 -25.90 -9.03
CA THR A 217 -4.12 -24.85 -10.04
C THR A 217 -4.28 -25.48 -11.43
N SER A 218 -3.42 -26.44 -11.79
CA SER A 218 -3.53 -27.18 -13.06
C SER A 218 -4.86 -27.93 -13.19
N SER A 219 -5.32 -28.57 -12.10
CA SER A 219 -6.60 -29.30 -12.09
C SER A 219 -7.79 -28.34 -12.26
N LEU A 220 -7.75 -27.18 -11.62
CA LEU A 220 -8.74 -26.11 -11.77
C LEU A 220 -8.73 -25.53 -13.19
N SER A 221 -7.57 -25.20 -13.74
CA SER A 221 -7.44 -24.68 -15.11
C SER A 221 -7.99 -25.67 -16.15
N GLN A 222 -7.72 -26.97 -15.98
CA GLN A 222 -8.28 -28.01 -16.83
C GLN A 222 -9.81 -28.11 -16.69
N HIS A 223 -10.32 -28.09 -15.44
CA HIS A 223 -11.75 -28.13 -15.17
C HIS A 223 -12.48 -26.97 -15.84
N VAL A 224 -11.99 -25.75 -15.63
CA VAL A 224 -12.57 -24.50 -16.15
C VAL A 224 -12.51 -24.45 -17.68
N SER A 225 -11.42 -24.91 -18.28
CA SER A 225 -11.30 -25.01 -19.76
C SER A 225 -12.31 -25.99 -20.37
N THR A 226 -12.71 -27.02 -19.63
CA THR A 226 -13.61 -28.07 -20.12
C THR A 226 -15.09 -27.75 -19.85
N ASN A 227 -15.39 -27.20 -18.67
CA ASN A 227 -16.77 -27.07 -18.15
C ASN A 227 -17.25 -25.62 -18.03
N GLY A 228 -16.38 -24.64 -18.31
CA GLY A 228 -16.61 -23.23 -18.01
C GLY A 228 -16.31 -22.88 -16.55
N ALA A 229 -16.38 -21.59 -16.23
CA ALA A 229 -16.21 -21.09 -14.87
C ALA A 229 -17.58 -20.87 -14.20
N SER A 230 -17.75 -21.37 -12.98
CA SER A 230 -18.90 -21.04 -12.12
C SER A 230 -18.70 -19.68 -11.42
N GLU A 231 -19.76 -19.13 -10.82
CA GLU A 231 -19.67 -17.91 -10.01
C GLU A 231 -18.71 -18.10 -8.83
N THR A 232 -18.86 -19.19 -8.08
CA THR A 232 -17.97 -19.55 -6.97
C THR A 232 -17.45 -20.96 -7.17
N MET A 233 -16.14 -21.16 -7.03
CA MET A 233 -15.47 -22.45 -7.11
C MET A 233 -14.48 -22.61 -5.97
N ILE A 234 -14.45 -23.78 -5.35
CA ILE A 234 -13.52 -24.11 -4.27
C ILE A 234 -12.94 -25.50 -4.51
N ALA A 235 -11.61 -25.58 -4.56
CA ALA A 235 -10.86 -26.83 -4.54
C ALA A 235 -10.04 -26.88 -3.26
N GLN A 236 -10.23 -27.91 -2.43
CA GLN A 236 -9.66 -27.95 -1.08
C GLN A 236 -9.35 -29.36 -0.59
N LEU A 237 -8.36 -29.45 0.30
CA LEU A 237 -7.99 -30.59 1.11
C LEU A 237 -8.05 -30.18 2.58
N CYS A 238 -8.93 -30.82 3.34
CA CYS A 238 -9.26 -30.53 4.73
C CYS A 238 -10.14 -31.68 5.27
N GLY A 239 -10.46 -31.68 6.57
CA GLY A 239 -11.21 -32.78 7.21
C GLY A 239 -10.29 -33.91 7.68
N ASP A 240 -10.82 -35.12 7.91
CA ASP A 240 -10.05 -36.32 8.31
C ASP A 240 -9.05 -36.11 9.48
N LYS A 241 -9.45 -35.33 10.50
CA LYS A 241 -8.62 -34.93 11.65
C LYS A 241 -7.39 -34.06 11.30
N ARG A 242 -7.39 -33.42 10.14
CA ARG A 242 -6.38 -32.42 9.74
C ARG A 242 -6.62 -31.12 10.50
N ASN A 243 -5.55 -30.56 11.04
CA ASN A 243 -5.53 -29.19 11.55
C ASN A 243 -5.10 -28.22 10.42
N ALA A 244 -5.09 -26.92 10.66
CA ALA A 244 -4.79 -25.91 9.64
C ALA A 244 -3.42 -26.09 8.97
N ASN A 245 -2.41 -26.70 9.62
CA ASN A 245 -1.13 -27.02 8.97
C ASN A 245 -1.31 -28.01 7.81
N HIS A 246 -2.35 -28.84 7.88
CA HIS A 246 -2.70 -29.89 6.94
C HIS A 246 -3.95 -29.54 6.11
N VAL A 247 -4.21 -28.25 5.92
CA VAL A 247 -5.22 -27.73 4.99
C VAL A 247 -4.57 -27.06 3.78
N LEU A 248 -5.14 -27.26 2.60
CA LEU A 248 -4.70 -26.68 1.34
C LEU A 248 -5.93 -26.32 0.51
N GLY A 249 -6.00 -25.11 -0.06
CA GLY A 249 -7.20 -24.74 -0.82
C GLY A 249 -7.03 -23.54 -1.75
N ILE A 250 -7.84 -23.52 -2.81
CA ILE A 250 -8.03 -22.39 -3.72
C ILE A 250 -9.52 -22.10 -3.81
N ALA A 251 -9.90 -20.84 -3.55
CA ALA A 251 -11.26 -20.33 -3.71
C ALA A 251 -11.28 -19.24 -4.78
N ILE A 252 -12.30 -19.27 -5.64
CA ILE A 252 -12.46 -18.35 -6.76
C ILE A 252 -13.88 -17.80 -6.73
N ASP A 253 -14.01 -16.49 -6.93
CA ASP A 253 -15.27 -15.80 -7.16
C ASP A 253 -15.18 -14.96 -8.45
N THR A 254 -16.03 -15.25 -9.43
CA THR A 254 -16.03 -14.57 -10.75
C THR A 254 -16.96 -13.35 -10.82
N THR A 255 -17.60 -13.00 -9.71
CA THR A 255 -18.49 -11.85 -9.57
C THR A 255 -17.78 -10.63 -8.97
N GLY A 256 -16.59 -10.82 -8.42
CA GLY A 256 -15.78 -9.79 -7.77
C GLY A 256 -15.99 -9.73 -6.25
N ASN A 257 -16.70 -10.71 -5.67
CA ASN A 257 -16.98 -10.74 -4.25
C ASN A 257 -15.76 -11.26 -3.46
N ILE A 258 -14.93 -10.34 -2.99
CA ILE A 258 -13.73 -10.65 -2.18
C ILE A 258 -14.11 -11.30 -0.85
N ALA A 259 -15.24 -10.93 -0.25
CA ALA A 259 -15.67 -11.49 1.03
C ALA A 259 -15.94 -13.00 0.94
N THR A 260 -16.50 -13.49 -0.18
CA THR A 260 -16.67 -14.94 -0.43
C THR A 260 -15.33 -15.68 -0.36
N VAL A 261 -14.31 -15.15 -1.03
CA VAL A 261 -12.96 -15.75 -1.06
C VAL A 261 -12.28 -15.63 0.29
N GLN A 262 -12.37 -14.47 0.95
CA GLN A 262 -11.83 -14.24 2.28
C GLN A 262 -12.41 -15.23 3.31
N ASN A 263 -13.72 -15.45 3.29
CA ASN A 263 -14.38 -16.38 4.21
C ASN A 263 -13.86 -17.82 4.04
N ALA A 264 -13.55 -18.24 2.80
CA ALA A 264 -12.92 -19.53 2.57
C ALA A 264 -11.53 -19.61 3.22
N LEU A 265 -10.71 -18.56 3.06
CA LEU A 265 -9.40 -18.48 3.70
C LEU A 265 -9.49 -18.46 5.23
N VAL A 266 -10.47 -17.75 5.81
CA VAL A 266 -10.74 -17.75 7.25
C VAL A 266 -11.16 -19.14 7.74
N SER A 267 -11.99 -19.86 6.99
CA SER A 267 -12.36 -21.26 7.29
C SER A 267 -11.12 -22.16 7.40
N TRP A 268 -10.19 -22.03 6.46
CA TRP A 268 -8.97 -22.83 6.45
C TRP A 268 -7.98 -22.43 7.53
N THR A 269 -7.79 -21.13 7.76
CA THR A 269 -6.76 -20.58 8.66
C THR A 269 -7.20 -20.57 10.12
N ARG A 270 -8.39 -20.00 10.41
CA ARG A 270 -8.89 -19.81 11.78
C ARG A 270 -9.54 -21.07 12.33
N HIS A 271 -10.20 -21.83 11.46
CA HIS A 271 -10.99 -22.99 11.87
C HIS A 271 -10.37 -24.32 11.47
N GLY A 272 -9.40 -24.36 10.54
CA GLY A 272 -8.84 -25.61 10.02
C GLY A 272 -9.89 -26.51 9.34
N GLN A 273 -10.98 -25.91 8.84
CA GLN A 273 -12.18 -26.60 8.38
C GLN A 273 -12.44 -26.40 6.88
N CYS A 274 -13.06 -27.40 6.27
CA CYS A 274 -13.55 -27.30 4.90
C CYS A 274 -14.68 -26.30 4.77
N VAL A 275 -14.70 -25.58 3.65
CA VAL A 275 -15.87 -24.81 3.24
C VAL A 275 -16.94 -25.78 2.75
N GLU A 276 -18.14 -25.69 3.31
CA GLU A 276 -19.30 -26.52 3.01
C GLU A 276 -20.46 -25.69 2.42
N GLY A 277 -21.49 -26.37 1.90
CA GLY A 277 -22.76 -25.71 1.51
C GLY A 277 -22.87 -25.21 0.07
N LEU A 278 -21.86 -25.44 -0.77
CA LEU A 278 -21.93 -25.18 -2.21
C LEU A 278 -22.81 -26.25 -2.92
N LYS A 279 -23.56 -25.84 -3.95
CA LYS A 279 -24.64 -26.64 -4.56
C LYS A 279 -24.18 -27.95 -5.23
N SER A 280 -22.98 -27.95 -5.82
CA SER A 280 -22.42 -29.11 -6.51
C SER A 280 -21.05 -29.44 -5.93
N SER A 281 -20.80 -30.72 -5.63
CA SER A 281 -19.51 -31.20 -5.14
C SER A 281 -19.04 -32.44 -5.91
N ALA A 282 -17.75 -32.51 -6.19
CA ALA A 282 -17.09 -33.66 -6.79
C ALA A 282 -15.80 -33.98 -6.03
N ILE A 283 -15.29 -35.21 -6.22
CA ILE A 283 -13.98 -35.60 -5.73
C ILE A 283 -13.07 -35.79 -6.94
N TRP A 284 -11.95 -35.09 -6.95
CA TRP A 284 -10.89 -35.28 -7.94
C TRP A 284 -9.89 -36.30 -7.41
N TYR A 285 -9.92 -37.48 -8.01
CA TYR A 285 -8.95 -38.53 -7.77
C TYR A 285 -7.74 -38.28 -8.67
N ASN A 286 -6.52 -38.40 -8.14
CA ASN A 286 -5.23 -38.18 -8.81
C ASN A 286 -4.61 -36.77 -8.72
N VAL A 287 -4.93 -35.99 -7.68
CA VAL A 287 -4.19 -34.75 -7.39
C VAL A 287 -2.93 -35.09 -6.59
N LYS A 288 -1.77 -34.66 -7.10
CA LYS A 288 -0.48 -34.84 -6.42
C LYS A 288 -0.26 -33.72 -5.41
N VAL A 289 0.12 -34.11 -4.20
CA VAL A 289 0.49 -33.18 -3.12
C VAL A 289 1.73 -33.67 -2.39
N TRP A 290 2.51 -32.73 -1.89
CA TRP A 290 3.72 -32.98 -1.11
C TRP A 290 3.44 -32.56 0.32
N GLU A 291 3.05 -33.53 1.14
CA GLU A 291 2.66 -33.32 2.52
C GLU A 291 3.67 -33.97 3.48
N SER A 292 4.15 -33.19 4.45
CA SER A 292 4.84 -33.69 5.62
C SER A 292 3.82 -34.28 6.58
N THR A 293 4.09 -35.49 7.09
CA THR A 293 3.24 -36.16 8.10
C THR A 293 3.95 -36.28 9.45
N VAL A 294 5.02 -35.51 9.65
CA VAL A 294 5.89 -35.63 10.83
C VAL A 294 5.16 -35.23 12.11
N ASP A 295 4.39 -34.14 12.07
CA ASP A 295 3.59 -33.61 13.17
C ASP A 295 2.27 -34.37 13.40
N LEU A 296 1.91 -35.31 12.50
CA LEU A 296 0.84 -36.28 12.71
C LEU A 296 1.31 -37.55 13.44
N LYS A 297 2.62 -37.72 13.64
CA LYS A 297 3.20 -38.89 14.31
C LYS A 297 3.61 -38.59 15.76
N PRO A 298 3.49 -39.56 16.68
CA PRO A 298 3.94 -39.37 18.06
C PRO A 298 5.45 -39.06 18.14
N LEU A 299 5.84 -38.14 19.03
CA LEU A 299 7.23 -37.67 19.23
C LEU A 299 8.26 -38.79 19.51
N PHE A 300 7.84 -40.01 19.84
CA PHE A 300 8.73 -41.11 20.27
C PHE A 300 9.16 -42.09 19.17
N SER A 301 8.88 -41.83 17.89
CA SER A 301 9.30 -42.72 16.81
C SER A 301 10.72 -42.45 16.25
N ILE A 302 11.55 -41.68 16.95
CA ILE A 302 12.96 -41.47 16.59
C ILE A 302 13.80 -42.62 17.20
N ASN A 303 14.43 -43.40 16.32
CA ASN A 303 15.17 -44.62 16.63
C ASN A 303 16.22 -44.49 17.75
N ASN A 304 15.94 -45.16 18.87
CA ASN A 304 16.81 -46.05 19.62
C ASN A 304 18.31 -45.69 19.75
N THR A 305 18.66 -44.85 20.72
CA THR A 305 19.93 -44.97 21.47
C THR A 305 19.65 -44.97 22.98
N THR A 306 19.64 -46.19 23.52
CA THR A 306 19.77 -46.59 24.93
C THR A 306 19.90 -45.46 25.97
N LEU A 307 18.80 -45.15 26.67
CA LEU A 307 18.86 -44.66 28.05
C LEU A 307 18.29 -45.75 28.95
N ARG A 308 19.19 -46.36 29.71
CA ARG A 308 18.89 -47.43 30.67
C ARG A 308 17.89 -46.92 31.69
N SER A 309 16.74 -47.60 31.75
CA SER A 309 15.82 -47.53 32.89
C SER A 309 16.54 -47.97 34.16
N SER A 310 16.74 -47.04 35.10
CA SER A 310 16.97 -47.37 36.49
C SER A 310 15.67 -47.14 37.26
N THR A 311 15.11 -48.24 37.74
CA THR A 311 14.05 -48.25 38.73
C THR A 311 14.62 -47.73 40.06
N GLN A 312 14.24 -46.51 40.46
CA GLN A 312 14.45 -46.06 41.83
C GLN A 312 13.14 -45.64 42.50
N ARG A 313 12.95 -46.22 43.67
CA ARG A 313 11.80 -46.18 44.55
C ARG A 313 11.54 -44.78 45.12
N ASN A 314 10.25 -44.55 45.38
CA ASN A 314 9.67 -43.51 46.24
C ASN A 314 10.61 -42.98 47.34
N SER A 315 10.94 -41.70 47.22
CA SER A 315 11.14 -40.82 48.36
C SER A 315 10.39 -39.52 48.07
N SER A 316 9.51 -39.13 48.99
CA SER A 316 8.75 -37.88 48.97
C SER A 316 9.71 -36.71 49.15
N ALA A 317 10.23 -36.20 48.02
CA ALA A 317 10.96 -34.95 47.95
C ALA A 317 10.03 -33.90 47.32
N LEU A 318 9.77 -32.81 48.04
CA LEU A 318 9.11 -31.61 47.51
C LEU A 318 9.89 -31.13 46.27
N HIS A 319 9.38 -31.46 45.08
CA HIS A 319 9.93 -30.96 43.82
C HIS A 319 9.57 -29.47 43.69
N ARG A 320 10.59 -28.65 43.43
CA ARG A 320 10.41 -27.32 42.83
C ARG A 320 9.50 -27.53 41.63
N ARG A 321 8.36 -26.82 41.54
CA ARG A 321 7.40 -26.94 40.43
C ARG A 321 8.20 -26.74 39.13
N ALA A 322 8.46 -27.84 38.43
CA ALA A 322 9.16 -27.77 37.16
C ALA A 322 8.14 -27.32 36.12
N ASP A 323 8.61 -26.49 35.20
CA ASP A 323 7.86 -26.15 34.01
C ASP A 323 7.55 -27.40 33.19
N CYS A 324 6.33 -27.49 32.66
CA CYS A 324 5.97 -28.58 31.76
C CYS A 324 6.66 -28.40 30.39
N THR A 325 6.92 -29.50 29.69
CA THR A 325 7.20 -29.41 28.24
C THR A 325 5.91 -29.08 27.52
N THR A 326 5.97 -28.24 26.48
CA THR A 326 4.77 -27.72 25.82
C THR A 326 4.73 -28.05 24.34
N ILE A 327 3.52 -28.18 23.81
CA ILE A 327 3.23 -28.06 22.36
C ILE A 327 2.25 -26.92 22.12
N THR A 328 2.18 -26.46 20.88
CA THR A 328 1.29 -25.39 20.44
C THR A 328 0.07 -25.97 19.72
N VAL A 329 -1.10 -25.44 20.09
CA VAL A 329 -2.39 -25.72 19.45
C VAL A 329 -2.41 -25.09 18.05
N VAL A 330 -2.82 -25.88 17.07
CA VAL A 330 -3.12 -25.45 15.71
C VAL A 330 -4.63 -25.49 15.53
N ALA A 331 -5.20 -24.59 14.71
CA ALA A 331 -6.64 -24.57 14.47
C ALA A 331 -7.17 -25.94 14.01
N ASN A 332 -8.29 -26.38 14.60
CA ASN A 332 -8.90 -27.72 14.48
C ASN A 332 -8.15 -28.86 15.21
N ASP A 333 -7.17 -28.57 16.06
CA ASP A 333 -6.65 -29.56 17.00
C ASP A 333 -7.70 -29.92 18.06
N GLY A 334 -7.75 -31.19 18.44
CA GLY A 334 -8.48 -31.70 19.60
C GLY A 334 -7.53 -32.21 20.66
N CYS A 335 -8.03 -32.42 21.88
CA CYS A 335 -7.23 -33.01 22.95
C CYS A 335 -6.70 -34.42 22.62
N ASP A 336 -7.40 -35.19 21.78
CA ASP A 336 -6.92 -36.50 21.32
C ASP A 336 -5.73 -36.38 20.36
N THR A 337 -5.79 -35.46 19.40
CA THR A 337 -4.68 -35.21 18.46
C THR A 337 -3.47 -34.60 19.18
N LEU A 338 -3.70 -33.68 20.13
CA LEU A 338 -2.65 -33.08 20.96
C LEU A 338 -2.00 -34.10 21.91
N ALA A 339 -2.78 -34.96 22.58
CA ALA A 339 -2.24 -36.03 23.42
C ALA A 339 -1.37 -37.01 22.60
N SER A 340 -1.84 -37.38 21.40
CA SER A 340 -1.08 -38.23 20.46
C SER A 340 0.24 -37.57 20.04
N ARG A 341 0.22 -36.26 19.72
CA ARG A 341 1.42 -35.47 19.40
C ARG A 341 2.39 -35.41 20.59
N CYS A 342 1.89 -35.22 21.81
CA CYS A 342 2.66 -35.31 23.05
C CYS A 342 3.22 -36.73 23.32
N GLY A 343 2.65 -37.77 22.70
CA GLY A 343 3.01 -39.17 22.95
C GLY A 343 2.51 -39.68 24.31
N ILE A 344 1.38 -39.14 24.81
CA ILE A 344 0.78 -39.51 26.10
C ILE A 344 -0.69 -39.92 25.94
N SER A 345 -1.29 -40.49 26.98
CA SER A 345 -2.72 -40.81 26.96
C SER A 345 -3.58 -39.54 27.06
N SER A 346 -4.82 -39.57 26.53
CA SER A 346 -5.76 -38.45 26.68
C SER A 346 -6.07 -38.13 28.15
N ALA A 347 -6.04 -39.14 29.03
CA ALA A 347 -6.23 -38.95 30.47
C ALA A 347 -5.07 -38.18 31.12
N ASP A 348 -3.82 -38.51 30.75
CA ASP A 348 -2.64 -37.79 31.22
C ASP A 348 -2.64 -36.34 30.69
N PHE A 349 -2.97 -36.16 29.41
CA PHE A 349 -3.06 -34.83 28.80
C PHE A 349 -4.08 -33.93 29.51
N THR A 350 -5.26 -34.49 29.82
CA THR A 350 -6.30 -33.78 30.59
C THR A 350 -5.75 -33.43 31.98
N THR A 351 -5.16 -34.40 32.68
CA THR A 351 -4.57 -34.19 34.02
C THR A 351 -3.52 -33.08 34.04
N TYR A 352 -2.71 -32.92 32.98
CA TYR A 352 -1.64 -31.92 32.92
C TYR A 352 -2.12 -30.52 32.58
N ASN A 353 -3.27 -30.36 31.91
CA ASN A 353 -3.71 -29.09 31.36
C ASN A 353 -4.93 -28.52 32.06
N SER A 354 -5.96 -29.32 32.32
CA SER A 354 -7.16 -28.88 33.02
C SER A 354 -8.05 -30.06 33.41
N ALA A 355 -8.65 -29.98 34.60
CA ALA A 355 -9.74 -30.87 35.01
C ALA A 355 -11.13 -30.35 34.57
N ASP A 356 -11.19 -29.22 33.84
CA ASP A 356 -12.41 -28.66 33.27
C ASP A 356 -12.78 -29.38 31.97
N ASP A 357 -13.96 -29.98 31.93
CA ASP A 357 -14.49 -30.70 30.77
C ASP A 357 -14.67 -29.81 29.53
N THR A 358 -14.70 -28.48 29.68
CA THR A 358 -14.81 -27.51 28.58
C THR A 358 -13.47 -27.09 27.98
N PHE A 359 -12.34 -27.47 28.58
CA PHE A 359 -11.00 -27.09 28.12
C PHE A 359 -10.78 -27.46 26.65
N CYS A 360 -11.12 -28.69 26.27
CA CYS A 360 -10.90 -29.22 24.93
C CYS A 360 -11.77 -28.55 23.86
N SER A 361 -12.94 -28.01 24.22
CA SER A 361 -13.80 -27.27 23.30
C SER A 361 -13.42 -25.80 23.15
N ASN A 362 -12.58 -25.28 24.05
CA ASN A 362 -12.19 -23.87 24.12
C ASN A 362 -10.71 -23.65 23.76
N LEU A 363 -10.09 -24.61 23.08
CA LEU A 363 -8.71 -24.49 22.60
C LEU A 363 -8.60 -23.34 21.60
N VAL A 364 -7.62 -22.46 21.82
CA VAL A 364 -7.35 -21.31 20.95
C VAL A 364 -6.10 -21.60 20.11
N PRO A 365 -6.08 -21.31 18.80
CA PRO A 365 -4.86 -21.40 18.00
C PRO A 365 -3.71 -20.63 18.65
N SER A 366 -2.49 -21.16 18.53
CA SER A 366 -1.27 -20.66 19.17
C SER A 366 -1.22 -20.78 20.71
N GLN A 367 -2.27 -21.27 21.37
CA GLN A 367 -2.23 -21.60 22.79
C GLN A 367 -1.20 -22.71 23.06
N ARG A 368 -0.44 -22.57 24.15
CA ARG A 368 0.46 -23.64 24.61
C ARG A 368 -0.22 -24.53 25.64
N VAL A 369 0.04 -25.82 25.50
CA VAL A 369 -0.49 -26.88 26.36
C VAL A 369 0.66 -27.80 26.80
N CYS A 370 0.57 -28.33 28.01
CA CYS A 370 1.55 -29.20 28.64
C CYS A 370 1.47 -30.65 28.13
N CYS A 371 2.63 -31.23 27.82
CA CYS A 371 2.81 -32.67 27.55
C CYS A 371 3.34 -33.45 28.77
N THR A 372 3.78 -32.76 29.82
CA THR A 372 4.24 -33.36 31.07
C THR A 372 3.60 -32.67 32.26
N ALA A 373 3.60 -33.32 33.42
CA ALA A 373 3.21 -32.67 34.67
C ALA A 373 4.11 -31.44 34.93
N GLY A 374 3.51 -30.34 35.38
CA GLY A 374 4.23 -29.10 35.65
C GLY A 374 3.32 -27.88 35.56
N THR A 375 3.91 -26.70 35.65
CA THR A 375 3.22 -25.43 35.36
C THR A 375 3.52 -24.98 33.94
N LEU A 376 2.55 -24.36 33.27
CA LEU A 376 2.78 -23.74 31.97
C LEU A 376 3.76 -22.56 32.15
N PRO A 377 4.89 -22.50 31.40
CA PRO A 377 5.88 -21.43 31.57
C PRO A 377 5.29 -20.06 31.24
N ASP A 378 5.60 -19.01 32.03
CA ASP A 378 5.30 -17.63 31.63
C ASP A 378 6.30 -17.20 30.53
N ILE A 379 5.77 -16.88 29.35
CA ILE A 379 6.56 -16.36 28.21
C ILE A 379 6.19 -14.92 27.86
N SER A 380 5.35 -14.27 28.68
CA SER A 380 4.88 -12.92 28.41
C SER A 380 6.06 -11.99 28.17
N PRO A 381 6.12 -11.33 27.00
CA PRO A 381 7.20 -10.41 26.68
C PRO A 381 7.32 -9.32 27.74
N LYS A 382 8.56 -8.98 28.09
CA LYS A 382 8.85 -7.92 29.05
C LYS A 382 9.28 -6.66 28.29
N PRO A 383 9.05 -5.46 28.86
CA PRO A 383 9.53 -4.21 28.26
C PRO A 383 11.04 -4.25 28.08
N ASN A 384 11.52 -3.56 27.04
CA ASN A 384 12.94 -3.39 26.80
C ASN A 384 13.57 -2.50 27.88
N ALA A 385 14.89 -2.61 28.05
CA ALA A 385 15.62 -1.86 29.08
C ALA A 385 15.57 -0.33 28.91
N ASP A 386 15.27 0.16 27.70
CA ASP A 386 15.10 1.58 27.38
C ASP A 386 13.68 2.12 27.68
N GLY A 387 12.79 1.26 28.19
CA GLY A 387 11.40 1.59 28.48
C GLY A 387 10.46 1.49 27.27
N SER A 388 10.94 1.04 26.11
CA SER A 388 10.08 0.68 24.98
C SER A 388 9.39 -0.66 25.19
N CYS A 389 8.24 -0.87 24.55
CA CYS A 389 7.55 -2.15 24.62
C CYS A 389 8.24 -3.23 23.78
N ALA A 390 8.09 -4.50 24.17
CA ALA A 390 8.38 -5.60 23.27
C ALA A 390 7.49 -5.45 22.02
N THR A 391 8.09 -5.45 20.84
CA THR A 391 7.41 -5.09 19.60
C THR A 391 7.20 -6.31 18.70
N TYR A 392 6.06 -6.32 18.00
CA TYR A 392 5.75 -7.29 16.96
C TYR A 392 5.22 -6.58 15.71
N LEU A 393 5.62 -7.05 14.52
CA LEU A 393 5.12 -6.55 13.24
C LEU A 393 4.04 -7.50 12.75
N THR A 394 2.82 -7.00 12.63
CA THR A 394 1.68 -7.82 12.20
C THR A 394 1.79 -8.29 10.74
N THR A 395 1.21 -9.45 10.49
CA THR A 395 1.15 -10.20 9.24
C THR A 395 -0.30 -10.48 8.84
N ASP A 396 -0.51 -11.07 7.67
CA ASP A 396 -1.84 -11.19 7.06
C ASP A 396 -2.81 -12.13 7.80
N ASN A 397 -2.26 -13.13 8.51
CA ASN A 397 -3.04 -14.13 9.26
C ASN A 397 -3.16 -13.82 10.75
N ASP A 398 -2.66 -12.68 11.19
CA ASP A 398 -2.73 -12.34 12.60
C ASP A 398 -4.14 -11.96 13.01
N ASN A 399 -4.51 -12.41 14.20
CA ASN A 399 -5.64 -11.93 14.95
C ASN A 399 -5.24 -11.86 16.42
N CYS A 400 -5.95 -11.05 17.21
CA CYS A 400 -5.57 -10.86 18.61
C CYS A 400 -5.67 -12.12 19.47
N ASP A 401 -6.61 -13.03 19.18
CA ASP A 401 -6.76 -14.27 19.95
C ASP A 401 -5.49 -15.12 19.84
N ALA A 402 -5.03 -15.37 18.60
CA ALA A 402 -3.84 -16.15 18.32
C ALA A 402 -2.56 -15.44 18.79
N LEU A 403 -2.42 -14.14 18.55
CA LEU A 403 -1.25 -13.39 19.01
C LEU A 403 -1.17 -13.35 20.54
N ALA A 404 -2.28 -13.11 21.24
CA ALA A 404 -2.29 -13.14 22.69
C ALA A 404 -1.88 -14.53 23.20
N ALA A 405 -2.42 -15.60 22.63
CA ALA A 405 -2.08 -16.97 23.00
C ALA A 405 -0.60 -17.31 22.73
N GLU A 406 -0.07 -16.91 21.57
CA GLU A 406 1.33 -17.15 21.15
C GLU A 406 2.32 -16.55 22.13
N TYR A 407 2.04 -15.33 22.61
CA TYR A 407 2.91 -14.59 23.51
C TYR A 407 2.52 -14.70 24.98
N GLY A 408 1.61 -15.60 25.34
CA GLY A 408 1.21 -15.81 26.74
C GLY A 408 0.54 -14.58 27.39
N LEU A 409 -0.24 -13.85 26.60
CA LEU A 409 -1.03 -12.69 26.98
C LEU A 409 -2.54 -13.02 26.93
N THR A 410 -3.36 -12.10 27.45
CA THR A 410 -4.79 -12.05 27.13
C THR A 410 -5.05 -10.99 26.07
N VAL A 411 -6.17 -11.10 25.34
CA VAL A 411 -6.60 -10.07 24.38
C VAL A 411 -6.75 -8.72 25.08
N ASP A 412 -7.31 -8.68 26.29
CA ASP A 412 -7.42 -7.45 27.09
C ASP A 412 -6.07 -6.78 27.36
N LYS A 413 -5.01 -7.58 27.61
CA LYS A 413 -3.67 -7.03 27.79
C LYS A 413 -3.07 -6.51 26.49
N LEU A 414 -3.32 -7.21 25.38
CA LEU A 414 -2.89 -6.75 24.06
C LEU A 414 -3.55 -5.41 23.70
N GLU A 415 -4.85 -5.25 23.98
CA GLU A 415 -5.57 -3.98 23.83
C GLU A 415 -5.02 -2.90 24.76
N GLU A 416 -4.84 -3.21 26.06
CA GLU A 416 -4.30 -2.28 27.06
C GLU A 416 -2.94 -1.69 26.64
N TYR A 417 -2.08 -2.50 26.02
CA TYR A 417 -0.75 -2.04 25.60
C TYR A 417 -0.76 -1.14 24.36
N ASN A 418 -1.81 -1.14 23.56
CA ASN A 418 -1.84 -0.46 22.27
C ASN A 418 -2.86 0.68 22.16
N LYS A 419 -3.98 0.59 22.87
CA LYS A 419 -5.09 1.53 22.78
C LYS A 419 -4.66 2.97 23.10
N GLY A 420 -5.00 3.89 22.20
CA GLY A 420 -4.70 5.33 22.29
C GLY A 420 -3.24 5.74 22.05
N THR A 421 -2.29 4.80 21.93
CA THR A 421 -0.85 5.11 21.89
C THR A 421 -0.16 4.60 20.63
N THR A 422 -0.42 3.37 20.20
CA THR A 422 0.26 2.73 19.07
C THR A 422 -0.26 3.26 17.74
N TRP A 423 0.65 3.63 16.83
CA TRP A 423 0.30 4.14 15.50
C TRP A 423 -0.35 3.07 14.63
N GLY A 424 -1.51 3.36 14.05
CA GLY A 424 -2.23 2.46 13.15
C GLY A 424 -2.98 1.32 13.84
N TRP A 425 -3.02 1.28 15.18
CA TRP A 425 -3.81 0.31 15.93
C TRP A 425 -5.31 0.64 15.85
N ASN A 426 -6.11 -0.23 15.22
CA ASN A 426 -7.56 -0.08 15.08
C ASN A 426 -8.36 -1.06 15.96
N GLY A 427 -7.73 -1.61 17.00
CA GLY A 427 -8.34 -2.61 17.86
C GLY A 427 -8.34 -4.01 17.27
N CYS A 428 -8.66 -4.98 18.11
CA CYS A 428 -8.61 -6.40 17.79
C CYS A 428 -9.67 -6.87 16.79
N SER A 429 -10.73 -6.09 16.58
CA SER A 429 -11.72 -6.34 15.53
C SER A 429 -11.25 -5.89 14.15
N ASN A 430 -10.18 -5.09 14.04
CA ASN A 430 -9.67 -4.57 12.78
C ASN A 430 -8.13 -4.45 12.79
N LEU A 431 -7.45 -5.55 13.11
CA LEU A 431 -5.99 -5.60 13.18
C LEU A 431 -5.38 -5.56 11.77
N PHE A 432 -4.68 -4.48 11.41
CA PHE A 432 -4.05 -4.39 10.09
C PHE A 432 -2.75 -5.18 10.01
N THR A 433 -2.46 -5.70 8.83
CA THR A 433 -1.14 -6.22 8.45
C THR A 433 -0.11 -5.09 8.31
N GLY A 434 1.13 -5.36 8.70
CA GLY A 434 2.23 -4.40 8.60
C GLY A 434 2.11 -3.21 9.54
N VAL A 435 1.66 -3.45 10.78
CA VAL A 435 1.63 -2.46 11.86
C VAL A 435 2.54 -2.97 12.98
N ASN A 436 3.40 -2.09 13.50
CA ASN A 436 4.18 -2.41 14.68
C ASN A 436 3.30 -2.23 15.93
N ILE A 437 3.14 -3.28 16.72
CA ILE A 437 2.32 -3.30 17.93
C ILE A 437 3.16 -3.64 19.16
N CYS A 438 2.66 -3.27 20.34
CA CYS A 438 3.22 -3.62 21.63
C CYS A 438 2.67 -4.95 22.15
N LEU A 439 3.56 -5.80 22.64
CA LEU A 439 3.26 -7.05 23.36
C LEU A 439 3.53 -6.94 24.87
N SER A 440 4.01 -5.79 25.33
CA SER A 440 4.23 -5.47 26.74
C SER A 440 3.89 -4.00 26.99
N SER A 441 3.88 -3.57 28.25
CA SER A 441 3.88 -2.15 28.58
C SER A 441 5.14 -1.46 28.02
N GLY A 442 5.09 -0.15 27.80
CA GLY A 442 6.24 0.66 27.39
C GLY A 442 5.87 1.66 26.30
N THR A 443 6.87 2.40 25.83
CA THR A 443 6.69 3.34 24.70
C THR A 443 6.53 2.57 23.39
N PRO A 444 5.52 2.88 22.55
CA PRO A 444 5.35 2.24 21.25
C PRO A 444 6.54 2.46 20.31
N PRO A 445 6.79 1.51 19.39
CA PRO A 445 7.82 1.64 18.37
C PRO A 445 7.46 2.68 17.31
N MET A 446 8.44 3.08 16.49
CA MET A 446 8.16 3.81 15.25
C MET A 446 7.19 3.01 14.35
N PRO A 447 6.30 3.69 13.61
CA PRO A 447 5.43 3.02 12.64
C PRO A 447 6.24 2.23 11.62
N ALA A 448 5.71 1.09 11.18
CA ALA A 448 6.33 0.35 10.09
C ALA A 448 6.29 1.18 8.79
N PRO A 449 7.37 1.22 8.00
CA PRO A 449 7.36 1.91 6.72
C PRO A 449 6.28 1.37 5.77
N ILE A 450 5.70 2.27 4.98
CA ILE A 450 4.87 1.96 3.83
C ILE A 450 5.67 2.37 2.58
N ASP A 451 5.98 1.42 1.70
CA ASP A 451 6.94 1.64 0.62
C ASP A 451 6.57 2.80 -0.32
N ASN A 452 5.27 3.03 -0.55
CA ASN A 452 4.78 4.16 -1.37
C ASN A 452 4.38 5.40 -0.55
N ALA A 453 4.64 5.47 0.76
CA ALA A 453 4.34 6.67 1.54
C ALA A 453 5.31 7.82 1.20
N VAL A 454 4.75 9.00 0.94
CA VAL A 454 5.48 10.22 0.58
C VAL A 454 5.50 11.27 1.70
N CYS A 455 4.58 11.15 2.67
CA CYS A 455 4.46 12.01 3.84
C CYS A 455 4.27 11.20 5.14
N GLY A 456 4.34 11.88 6.28
CA GLY A 456 4.08 11.28 7.58
C GLY A 456 5.21 10.39 8.12
N PRO A 457 4.98 9.73 9.27
CA PRO A 457 6.00 8.91 9.93
C PRO A 457 6.20 7.54 9.29
N THR A 458 5.29 7.09 8.41
CA THR A 458 5.38 5.83 7.67
C THR A 458 6.21 5.94 6.40
N LYS A 459 6.64 7.16 6.01
CA LYS A 459 7.55 7.36 4.88
C LYS A 459 8.85 6.58 5.08
N PRO A 460 9.34 5.80 4.08
CA PRO A 460 10.57 5.04 4.21
C PRO A 460 11.78 5.90 4.61
N GLY A 461 12.58 5.38 5.55
CA GLY A 461 13.77 6.08 6.07
C GLY A 461 13.50 7.09 7.17
N THR A 462 12.26 7.21 7.66
CA THR A 462 11.90 8.13 8.75
C THR A 462 12.36 7.61 10.11
N PHE A 463 12.84 8.51 10.96
CA PHE A 463 13.23 8.26 12.34
C PHE A 463 12.60 9.32 13.26
N ALA A 464 12.41 8.97 14.54
CA ALA A 464 11.88 9.90 15.53
C ALA A 464 12.84 11.09 15.75
N ILE A 465 12.29 12.29 15.87
CA ILE A 465 13.04 13.52 16.19
C ILE A 465 12.53 14.02 17.54
N SER A 466 13.45 14.25 18.48
CA SER A 466 13.11 14.71 19.83
C SER A 466 12.32 16.02 19.79
N GLY A 467 11.16 16.05 20.46
CA GLY A 467 10.28 17.23 20.53
C GLY A 467 9.39 17.46 19.30
N VAL A 468 9.41 16.55 18.31
CA VAL A 468 8.55 16.62 17.13
C VAL A 468 7.54 15.48 17.18
N ASP A 469 6.25 15.82 17.12
CA ASP A 469 5.18 14.82 17.01
C ASP A 469 5.32 14.01 15.72
N LEU A 470 5.10 12.70 15.80
CA LEU A 470 5.21 11.79 14.66
C LEU A 470 4.37 12.23 13.45
N ALA A 471 3.19 12.79 13.71
CA ALA A 471 2.28 13.29 12.68
C ALA A 471 2.86 14.44 11.83
N ASN A 472 3.79 15.21 12.41
CA ASN A 472 4.43 16.36 11.77
C ASN A 472 5.73 16.00 11.03
N LEU A 473 6.12 14.71 11.02
CA LEU A 473 7.25 14.23 10.25
C LEU A 473 6.89 14.19 8.76
N ASN A 474 7.80 14.63 7.89
CA ASN A 474 7.66 14.62 6.44
C ASN A 474 6.34 15.28 5.96
N PRO A 475 6.16 16.60 6.14
CA PRO A 475 4.94 17.27 5.70
C PRO A 475 4.77 17.19 4.19
N CYS A 476 3.52 17.21 3.74
CA CYS A 476 3.22 17.33 2.32
C CYS A 476 3.65 18.69 1.75
N PRO A 477 3.96 18.76 0.45
CA PRO A 477 4.22 20.03 -0.22
C PRO A 477 3.04 20.99 -0.08
N LEU A 478 3.33 22.30 -0.02
CA LEU A 478 2.32 23.35 0.09
C LEU A 478 1.38 23.21 1.30
N ASN A 479 1.77 22.44 2.32
CA ASN A 479 0.93 22.07 3.46
C ASN A 479 -0.39 21.40 3.03
N ALA A 480 -0.39 20.60 1.96
CA ALA A 480 -1.50 19.69 1.67
C ALA A 480 -1.71 18.69 2.81
N CYS A 481 -2.88 18.06 2.87
CA CYS A 481 -3.22 17.09 3.89
C CYS A 481 -2.44 15.79 3.68
N CYS A 482 -1.84 15.27 4.73
CA CYS A 482 -1.24 13.93 4.74
C CYS A 482 -2.24 12.94 5.33
N ASN A 483 -2.65 11.93 4.56
CA ASN A 483 -3.59 10.91 5.03
C ASN A 483 -2.90 9.80 5.85
N ILE A 484 -3.66 8.87 6.45
CA ILE A 484 -3.08 7.83 7.32
C ILE A 484 -2.20 6.81 6.57
N TRP A 485 -2.30 6.78 5.23
CA TRP A 485 -1.53 5.92 4.33
C TRP A 485 -0.24 6.59 3.84
N GLY A 486 0.05 7.81 4.31
CA GLY A 486 1.23 8.57 3.93
C GLY A 486 1.15 9.16 2.53
N GLN A 487 -0.06 9.44 2.03
CA GLN A 487 -0.28 10.11 0.74
C GLN A 487 -0.73 11.56 0.94
N CYS A 488 -0.34 12.42 -0.01
CA CYS A 488 -0.68 13.85 0.01
C CYS A 488 -1.90 14.14 -0.86
N GLY A 489 -2.83 14.96 -0.35
CA GLY A 489 -3.99 15.41 -1.11
C GLY A 489 -4.68 16.60 -0.46
N VAL A 490 -5.64 17.19 -1.18
CA VAL A 490 -6.38 18.39 -0.74
C VAL A 490 -7.89 18.16 -0.66
N SER A 491 -8.37 16.97 -1.03
CA SER A 491 -9.79 16.62 -0.97
C SER A 491 -10.21 16.26 0.46
N ALA A 492 -11.53 16.25 0.71
CA ALA A 492 -12.08 15.87 2.00
C ALA A 492 -11.61 14.47 2.48
N ASP A 493 -11.39 13.54 1.54
CA ASP A 493 -10.94 12.18 1.85
C ASP A 493 -9.54 12.16 2.48
N PHE A 494 -8.65 13.08 2.06
CA PHE A 494 -7.29 13.22 2.59
C PHE A 494 -7.21 14.13 3.81
N CYS A 495 -8.21 14.98 3.99
CA CYS A 495 -8.20 16.05 4.97
C CYS A 495 -9.10 15.79 6.19
N ASN A 496 -9.74 14.61 6.30
CA ASN A 496 -10.61 14.29 7.44
C ASN A 496 -9.79 14.15 8.75
N PRO A 497 -9.93 15.06 9.73
CA PRO A 497 -9.14 15.04 10.97
C PRO A 497 -9.60 13.99 11.98
N GLU A 498 -10.72 13.30 11.74
CA GLU A 498 -11.25 12.30 12.65
C GLU A 498 -10.32 11.07 12.75
N ARG A 499 -10.23 10.51 13.96
CA ARG A 499 -9.48 9.28 14.24
C ARG A 499 -10.39 8.08 14.25
N GLY A 500 -9.78 6.90 14.15
CA GLY A 500 -10.49 5.62 14.27
C GLY A 500 -11.09 5.41 15.67
N PRO A 501 -11.92 4.36 15.84
CA PRO A 501 -12.71 4.12 17.05
C PRO A 501 -11.90 4.07 18.36
N GLU A 502 -10.66 3.60 18.28
CA GLU A 502 -9.76 3.49 19.44
C GLU A 502 -9.00 4.80 19.78
N GLY A 503 -9.16 5.85 18.97
CA GLY A 503 -8.52 7.16 19.17
C GLY A 503 -7.01 7.18 18.91
N ASN A 504 -6.46 6.06 18.43
CA ASN A 504 -5.05 5.87 18.12
C ASN A 504 -4.55 6.81 17.01
N PRO A 505 -3.27 7.24 17.07
CA PRO A 505 -2.68 8.02 15.99
C PRO A 505 -2.55 7.19 14.71
N GLY A 506 -2.59 7.82 13.54
CA GLY A 506 -2.49 7.12 12.26
C GLY A 506 -3.68 6.20 11.95
N THR A 507 -4.86 6.51 12.48
CA THR A 507 -6.11 5.78 12.21
C THR A 507 -7.20 6.73 11.72
N SER A 508 -8.22 6.20 11.07
CA SER A 508 -9.36 6.95 10.54
C SER A 508 -10.67 6.22 10.82
N PRO A 509 -11.81 6.94 10.78
CA PRO A 509 -13.11 6.30 10.68
C PRO A 509 -13.21 5.43 9.42
N PRO A 510 -14.03 4.36 9.48
CA PRO A 510 -14.29 3.48 8.34
C PRO A 510 -14.75 4.23 7.09
N GLY A 511 -14.24 3.80 5.93
CA GLY A 511 -14.58 4.41 4.64
C GLY A 511 -13.88 5.72 4.32
N THR A 512 -12.95 6.19 5.18
CA THR A 512 -12.18 7.42 4.92
C THR A 512 -10.67 7.15 5.00
N ALA A 513 -9.86 7.86 4.21
CA ALA A 513 -8.41 7.79 4.30
C ALA A 513 -7.84 8.56 5.51
N GLY A 514 -8.68 9.35 6.18
CA GLY A 514 -8.32 10.16 7.35
C GLY A 514 -7.20 11.15 7.06
N CYS A 515 -6.72 11.80 8.12
CA CYS A 515 -5.67 12.78 8.04
C CYS A 515 -4.84 12.80 9.32
N ILE A 516 -3.52 12.89 9.15
CA ILE A 516 -2.57 12.98 10.26
C ILE A 516 -1.96 14.37 10.41
N SER A 517 -1.80 15.14 9.33
CA SER A 517 -1.27 16.50 9.38
C SER A 517 -1.83 17.40 8.28
N SER A 518 -1.84 18.71 8.56
CA SER A 518 -2.47 19.76 7.74
C SER A 518 -3.96 19.51 7.44
N CYS A 519 -4.67 18.93 8.40
CA CYS A 519 -6.04 18.46 8.22
C CYS A 519 -7.08 19.57 8.16
N GLY A 520 -8.24 19.24 7.60
CA GLY A 520 -9.36 20.13 7.40
C GLY A 520 -9.37 20.80 6.02
N THR A 521 -10.57 21.04 5.51
CA THR A 521 -10.80 21.77 4.24
C THR A 521 -11.36 23.17 4.47
N ALA A 522 -11.48 23.58 5.75
CA ALA A 522 -11.98 24.90 6.09
C ALA A 522 -10.96 25.96 5.66
N VAL A 523 -11.46 27.03 5.02
CA VAL A 523 -10.63 28.21 4.75
C VAL A 523 -10.21 28.82 6.08
N VAL A 524 -8.93 28.66 6.42
CA VAL A 524 -8.34 29.25 7.62
C VAL A 524 -8.13 30.74 7.35
N LYS A 525 -8.93 31.58 8.01
CA LYS A 525 -8.69 33.03 8.03
C LYS A 525 -7.66 33.30 9.12
N SER A 526 -6.55 33.93 8.76
CA SER A 526 -5.64 34.50 9.75
C SER A 526 -6.40 35.56 10.55
N ASP A 527 -6.22 35.57 11.88
CA ASP A 527 -6.78 36.62 12.76
C ASP A 527 -6.28 38.02 12.37
N THR A 528 -5.13 38.07 11.70
CA THR A 528 -4.57 39.31 11.13
C THR A 528 -4.69 39.26 9.60
N PRO A 529 -5.42 40.20 8.97
CA PRO A 529 -5.47 40.28 7.51
C PRO A 529 -4.07 40.56 6.95
N PRO A 530 -3.77 40.09 5.72
CA PRO A 530 -2.54 40.48 5.05
C PRO A 530 -2.47 42.01 4.92
N ALA A 531 -1.24 42.54 4.89
CA ALA A 531 -1.01 43.99 4.78
C ALA A 531 -1.67 44.59 3.52
N GLN A 532 -1.78 43.80 2.45
CA GLN A 532 -2.47 44.14 1.19
C GLN A 532 -3.12 42.89 0.60
N TYR A 533 -4.26 43.06 -0.07
CA TYR A 533 -4.90 42.01 -0.86
C TYR A 533 -4.61 42.22 -2.34
N GLY A 534 -4.38 41.14 -3.08
CA GLY A 534 -4.39 41.16 -4.53
C GLY A 534 -5.82 41.01 -5.07
N ARG A 535 -6.12 41.68 -6.19
CA ARG A 535 -7.35 41.44 -6.96
C ARG A 535 -6.96 41.22 -8.42
N VAL A 536 -7.29 40.04 -8.93
CA VAL A 536 -6.90 39.55 -10.26
C VAL A 536 -8.11 39.63 -11.19
N GLY A 537 -7.91 40.14 -12.41
CA GLY A 537 -8.90 40.12 -13.48
C GLY A 537 -8.36 39.43 -14.72
N TYR A 538 -9.17 38.58 -15.37
CA TYR A 538 -8.80 37.92 -16.62
C TYR A 538 -9.34 38.74 -17.80
N TYR A 539 -8.44 39.22 -18.66
CA TYR A 539 -8.77 39.88 -19.92
C TYR A 539 -8.85 38.83 -21.03
N GLU A 540 -10.08 38.50 -21.38
CA GLU A 540 -10.44 37.55 -22.43
C GLU A 540 -10.03 38.08 -23.81
N SER A 541 -8.95 37.56 -24.39
CA SER A 541 -8.36 38.09 -25.63
C SER A 541 -9.30 37.96 -26.84
N TRP A 542 -10.19 36.97 -26.82
CA TRP A 542 -11.21 36.73 -27.85
C TRP A 542 -12.54 37.45 -27.58
N ASN A 543 -12.61 38.40 -26.63
CA ASN A 543 -13.87 39.10 -26.31
C ASN A 543 -14.49 39.87 -27.51
N TYR A 544 -13.71 40.11 -28.56
CA TYR A 544 -14.13 40.71 -29.83
C TYR A 544 -14.98 39.79 -30.71
N ASP A 545 -15.01 38.49 -30.43
CA ASP A 545 -15.94 37.55 -31.07
C ASP A 545 -17.41 37.84 -30.71
N ARG A 546 -17.63 38.66 -29.67
CA ARG A 546 -18.95 39.14 -29.27
C ARG A 546 -19.42 40.24 -30.23
N GLY A 547 -20.67 40.15 -30.67
CA GLY A 547 -21.28 41.16 -31.54
C GLY A 547 -21.41 42.57 -30.94
N CYS A 548 -21.30 42.72 -29.62
CA CYS A 548 -21.28 44.00 -28.90
C CYS A 548 -20.66 43.83 -27.50
N LEU A 549 -20.44 44.95 -26.78
CA LEU A 549 -19.88 44.98 -25.41
C LEU A 549 -18.48 44.35 -25.31
N PHE A 550 -17.73 44.34 -26.40
CA PHE A 550 -16.29 44.08 -26.35
C PHE A 550 -15.57 45.26 -25.68
N GLN A 551 -14.43 44.97 -25.08
CA GLN A 551 -13.65 45.92 -24.31
C GLN A 551 -12.21 45.91 -24.83
N ARG A 552 -11.72 47.09 -25.20
CA ARG A 552 -10.30 47.29 -25.51
C ARG A 552 -9.47 47.07 -24.26
N ALA A 553 -8.28 46.49 -24.41
CA ALA A 553 -7.37 46.27 -23.28
C ALA A 553 -7.08 47.56 -22.51
N ILE A 554 -6.84 48.69 -23.21
CA ILE A 554 -6.56 49.99 -22.58
C ILE A 554 -7.70 50.50 -21.67
N ASN A 555 -8.92 50.03 -21.90
CA ASN A 555 -10.10 50.39 -21.10
C ASN A 555 -10.33 49.40 -19.95
N ALA A 556 -9.46 48.41 -19.73
CA ALA A 556 -9.54 47.52 -18.59
C ALA A 556 -9.50 48.32 -17.27
N ASN A 557 -10.23 47.85 -16.25
CA ASN A 557 -10.33 48.60 -15.01
C ASN A 557 -8.98 48.59 -14.26
N THR A 558 -8.30 49.73 -14.28
CA THR A 558 -7.00 49.96 -13.64
C THR A 558 -7.07 51.08 -12.60
N ASP A 559 -8.27 51.39 -12.09
CA ASP A 559 -8.55 52.44 -11.08
C ASP A 559 -7.98 52.15 -9.67
N GLY A 560 -7.17 51.11 -9.53
CA GLY A 560 -6.63 50.62 -8.27
C GLY A 560 -7.49 49.53 -7.60
N THR A 561 -8.64 49.17 -8.18
CA THR A 561 -9.42 48.02 -7.68
C THR A 561 -8.79 46.68 -8.05
N TYR A 562 -8.24 46.55 -9.27
CA TYR A 562 -7.44 45.40 -9.69
C TYR A 562 -5.95 45.68 -9.49
N THR A 563 -5.24 44.71 -8.91
CA THR A 563 -3.78 44.79 -8.76
C THR A 563 -3.06 44.05 -9.90
N HIS A 564 -3.69 43.03 -10.47
CA HIS A 564 -3.18 42.25 -11.59
C HIS A 564 -4.26 42.08 -12.67
N ILE A 565 -3.86 42.11 -13.93
CA ILE A 565 -4.70 41.71 -15.05
C ILE A 565 -3.95 40.66 -15.88
N HIS A 566 -4.63 39.56 -16.16
CA HIS A 566 -4.12 38.41 -16.87
C HIS A 566 -4.58 38.46 -18.33
N TRP A 567 -3.68 38.26 -19.30
CA TRP A 567 -4.04 38.01 -20.69
C TRP A 567 -4.46 36.55 -20.84
N SER A 568 -5.70 36.33 -21.26
CA SER A 568 -6.29 35.00 -21.32
C SER A 568 -6.70 34.72 -22.77
N PHE A 569 -6.02 33.86 -23.52
CA PHE A 569 -4.85 33.04 -23.14
C PHE A 569 -3.73 33.16 -24.18
N ALA A 570 -2.51 32.84 -23.76
CA ALA A 570 -1.37 32.61 -24.66
C ALA A 570 -1.28 31.14 -25.07
N ASN A 571 -0.62 30.90 -26.20
CA ASN A 571 -0.35 29.58 -26.75
C ASN A 571 1.15 29.25 -26.66
N ILE A 572 1.52 28.00 -26.90
CA ILE A 572 2.89 27.50 -26.84
C ILE A 572 3.26 26.91 -28.19
N ASN A 573 4.35 27.39 -28.79
CA ASN A 573 4.90 26.78 -30.00
C ASN A 573 5.55 25.43 -29.63
N THR A 574 4.99 24.33 -30.12
CA THR A 574 5.48 22.97 -29.79
C THR A 574 6.81 22.61 -30.47
N ALA A 575 7.28 23.41 -31.44
CA ALA A 575 8.56 23.16 -32.09
C ALA A 575 9.77 23.57 -31.24
N ASP A 576 9.62 24.61 -30.42
CA ASP A 576 10.73 25.21 -29.64
C ASP A 576 10.33 25.67 -28.23
N TRP A 577 9.08 25.44 -27.83
CA TRP A 577 8.49 25.82 -26.55
C TRP A 577 8.49 27.33 -26.29
N THR A 578 8.41 28.16 -27.34
CA THR A 578 8.28 29.61 -27.21
C THR A 578 6.83 30.04 -26.95
N VAL A 579 6.66 31.21 -26.32
CA VAL A 579 5.35 31.82 -26.06
C VAL A 579 4.79 32.42 -27.35
N VAL A 580 3.52 32.16 -27.62
CA VAL A 580 2.78 32.72 -28.75
C VAL A 580 1.60 33.53 -28.23
N ILE A 581 1.56 34.82 -28.57
CA ILE A 581 0.40 35.69 -28.35
C ILE A 581 -0.39 35.74 -29.65
N ASP A 582 -1.60 35.19 -29.63
CA ASP A 582 -2.57 35.39 -30.71
C ASP A 582 -3.39 36.65 -30.41
N ASP A 583 -3.26 37.66 -31.27
CA ASP A 583 -3.84 39.00 -31.07
C ASP A 583 -4.44 39.53 -32.39
N PRO A 584 -5.48 38.89 -32.93
CA PRO A 584 -6.10 39.29 -34.19
C PRO A 584 -6.65 40.73 -34.14
N ASP A 585 -7.01 41.22 -32.94
CA ASP A 585 -7.63 42.52 -32.71
C ASP A 585 -6.64 43.62 -32.27
N ASN A 586 -5.33 43.36 -32.27
CA ASN A 586 -4.26 44.33 -31.96
C ASN A 586 -4.39 44.99 -30.57
N GLN A 587 -4.68 44.20 -29.55
CA GLN A 587 -4.83 44.60 -28.15
C GLN A 587 -3.59 44.38 -27.29
N TRP A 588 -2.59 43.61 -27.75
CA TRP A 588 -1.42 43.24 -26.97
C TRP A 588 -0.59 44.45 -26.49
N GLU A 589 -0.31 45.40 -27.39
CA GLU A 589 0.41 46.63 -27.02
C GLU A 589 -0.37 47.49 -26.00
N GLN A 590 -1.70 47.52 -26.12
CA GLN A 590 -2.56 48.20 -25.15
C GLN A 590 -2.54 47.51 -23.80
N PHE A 591 -2.57 46.17 -23.78
CA PHE A 591 -2.45 45.37 -22.57
C PHE A 591 -1.10 45.61 -21.86
N LYS A 592 0.01 45.62 -22.60
CA LYS A 592 1.35 45.92 -22.04
C LYS A 592 1.44 47.30 -21.39
N SER A 593 0.67 48.27 -21.89
CA SER A 593 0.65 49.65 -21.39
C SER A 593 -0.18 49.87 -20.11
N LEU A 594 -0.85 48.84 -19.59
CA LEU A 594 -1.69 48.97 -18.40
C LEU A 594 -0.86 49.31 -17.15
N GLY A 595 -1.40 50.21 -16.31
CA GLY A 595 -0.77 50.68 -15.07
C GLY A 595 -0.89 49.71 -13.88
N VAL A 596 -1.09 48.43 -14.14
CA VAL A 596 -1.24 47.35 -13.16
C VAL A 596 -0.27 46.21 -13.48
N LYS A 597 -0.13 45.22 -12.60
CA LYS A 597 0.68 44.05 -12.91
C LYS A 597 0.06 43.27 -14.07
N ARG A 598 0.85 43.02 -15.11
CA ARG A 598 0.40 42.34 -16.33
C ARG A 598 0.93 40.92 -16.32
N VAL A 599 0.03 39.96 -16.43
CA VAL A 599 0.35 38.54 -16.36
C VAL A 599 -0.14 37.87 -17.63
N VAL A 600 0.55 36.85 -18.13
CA VAL A 600 0.08 36.05 -19.26
C VAL A 600 -0.33 34.68 -18.77
N SER A 601 -1.57 34.28 -19.06
CA SER A 601 -2.12 32.98 -18.69
C SER A 601 -1.98 31.99 -19.85
N PHE A 602 -1.58 30.75 -19.56
CA PHE A 602 -1.64 29.60 -20.46
C PHE A 602 -2.66 28.60 -19.95
N GLY A 603 -3.41 27.96 -20.85
CA GLY A 603 -4.38 26.94 -20.49
C GLY A 603 -5.82 27.40 -20.64
N GLY A 604 -6.61 27.26 -19.58
CA GLY A 604 -8.06 27.30 -19.61
C GLY A 604 -8.68 25.95 -20.00
N TRP A 605 -9.99 25.81 -19.78
CA TRP A 605 -10.72 24.54 -19.90
C TRP A 605 -10.50 23.83 -21.24
N SER A 606 -10.85 24.46 -22.36
CA SER A 606 -10.74 23.85 -23.70
C SER A 606 -9.30 23.54 -24.07
N PHE A 607 -8.36 24.46 -23.80
CA PHE A 607 -6.95 24.23 -24.12
C PHE A 607 -6.39 22.99 -23.36
N SER A 608 -6.81 22.82 -22.12
CA SER A 608 -6.34 21.75 -21.23
C SER A 608 -6.97 20.38 -21.52
N ASN A 609 -8.17 20.34 -22.12
CA ASN A 609 -9.00 19.14 -22.24
C ASN A 609 -9.31 18.71 -23.68
N ASP A 610 -9.31 19.62 -24.65
CA ASP A 610 -9.65 19.29 -26.03
C ASP A 610 -8.48 18.55 -26.72
N GLN A 611 -8.82 17.50 -27.48
CA GLN A 611 -7.85 16.61 -28.12
C GLN A 611 -6.71 17.32 -28.90
N PRO A 612 -6.94 18.44 -29.63
CA PRO A 612 -5.87 19.11 -30.38
C PRO A 612 -4.78 19.78 -29.53
N THR A 613 -5.10 20.19 -28.30
CA THR A 613 -4.22 20.97 -27.43
C THR A 613 -3.87 20.26 -26.12
N TYR A 614 -4.56 19.15 -25.83
CA TYR A 614 -4.43 18.35 -24.61
C TYR A 614 -2.97 18.09 -24.22
N ASP A 615 -2.10 17.70 -25.15
CA ASP A 615 -0.73 17.32 -24.82
C ASP A 615 0.24 18.51 -24.66
N ILE A 616 -0.13 19.73 -25.05
CA ILE A 616 0.82 20.85 -25.15
C ILE A 616 1.41 21.24 -23.79
N LEU A 617 0.58 21.48 -22.76
CA LEU A 617 1.08 21.82 -21.40
C LEU A 617 1.84 20.64 -20.78
N ARG A 618 1.37 19.42 -21.01
CA ARG A 618 1.99 18.18 -20.52
C ARG A 618 3.40 18.01 -21.07
N GLU A 619 3.57 18.24 -22.37
CA GLU A 619 4.87 18.16 -23.03
C GLU A 619 5.78 19.32 -22.65
N ALA A 620 5.28 20.57 -22.61
CA ALA A 620 6.07 21.75 -22.27
C ALA A 620 6.63 21.68 -20.83
N MET A 621 5.84 21.14 -19.89
CA MET A 621 6.22 20.96 -18.48
C MET A 621 6.95 19.65 -18.19
N SER A 622 7.12 18.77 -19.19
CA SER A 622 7.86 17.52 -19.04
C SER A 622 9.32 17.78 -18.68
N PRO A 623 10.02 16.88 -17.97
CA PRO A 623 11.44 17.03 -17.64
C PRO A 623 12.34 17.27 -18.86
N ALA A 624 11.98 16.73 -20.03
CA ALA A 624 12.71 16.90 -21.27
C ALA A 624 12.67 18.35 -21.79
N ASN A 625 11.53 19.04 -21.62
CA ASN A 625 11.29 20.36 -22.21
C ASN A 625 11.25 21.49 -21.19
N ARG A 626 10.97 21.20 -19.91
CA ARG A 626 10.73 22.18 -18.84
C ARG A 626 11.85 23.20 -18.70
N GLY A 627 13.11 22.77 -18.87
CA GLY A 627 14.26 23.68 -18.84
C GLY A 627 14.20 24.73 -19.96
N THR A 628 14.00 24.28 -21.20
CA THR A 628 13.84 25.15 -22.38
C THR A 628 12.62 26.04 -22.25
N PHE A 629 11.47 25.48 -21.87
CA PHE A 629 10.23 26.23 -21.70
C PHE A 629 10.39 27.33 -20.64
N THR A 630 10.97 27.01 -19.47
CA THR A 630 11.22 28.01 -18.41
C THR A 630 12.14 29.12 -18.89
N GLN A 631 13.19 28.80 -19.65
CA GLN A 631 14.08 29.82 -20.22
C GLN A 631 13.35 30.72 -21.21
N ASN A 632 12.49 30.16 -22.07
CA ASN A 632 11.70 30.92 -23.03
C ASN A 632 10.68 31.83 -22.33
N LEU A 633 10.03 31.38 -21.25
CA LEU A 633 9.14 32.21 -20.44
C LEU A 633 9.90 33.39 -19.80
N ALA A 634 11.07 33.15 -19.22
CA ALA A 634 11.89 34.21 -18.63
C ALA A 634 12.34 35.25 -19.67
N ASN A 635 12.71 34.79 -20.86
CA ASN A 635 13.06 35.66 -21.99
C ASN A 635 11.85 36.49 -22.43
N PHE A 636 10.68 35.86 -22.58
CA PHE A 636 9.42 36.51 -22.97
C PHE A 636 8.99 37.59 -21.97
N LEU A 637 9.02 37.29 -20.66
CA LEU A 637 8.71 38.28 -19.61
C LEU A 637 9.58 39.53 -19.75
N THR A 638 10.88 39.33 -19.99
CA THR A 638 11.86 40.42 -20.11
C THR A 638 11.68 41.20 -21.41
N SER A 639 11.48 40.52 -22.54
CA SER A 639 11.37 41.17 -23.86
C SER A 639 10.06 41.93 -24.02
N GLU A 640 8.96 41.41 -23.48
CA GLU A 640 7.63 42.01 -23.59
C GLU A 640 7.28 42.94 -22.41
N GLY A 641 8.12 43.01 -21.37
CA GLY A 641 7.87 43.87 -20.20
C GLY A 641 6.66 43.44 -19.37
N ILE A 642 6.39 42.13 -19.34
CA ILE A 642 5.31 41.48 -18.60
C ILE A 642 5.80 41.14 -17.18
N ASP A 643 4.91 41.23 -16.18
CA ASP A 643 5.27 41.06 -14.77
C ASP A 643 5.20 39.61 -14.27
N GLY A 644 4.46 38.74 -14.94
CA GLY A 644 4.28 37.36 -14.48
C GLY A 644 3.66 36.42 -15.51
N ILE A 645 3.68 35.14 -15.17
CA ILE A 645 3.05 34.04 -15.91
C ILE A 645 2.04 33.36 -14.99
N ASP A 646 0.93 32.94 -15.57
CA ASP A 646 -0.12 32.16 -14.93
C ASP A 646 -0.33 30.86 -15.71
N PHE A 647 -0.44 29.74 -15.00
CA PHE A 647 -0.66 28.42 -15.60
C PHE A 647 -2.01 27.89 -15.13
N ASP A 648 -3.01 28.11 -15.97
CA ASP A 648 -4.38 27.69 -15.76
C ASP A 648 -4.59 26.30 -16.38
N TRP A 649 -3.80 25.31 -15.93
CA TRP A 649 -3.90 23.93 -16.40
C TRP A 649 -5.04 23.22 -15.68
N GLU A 650 -6.09 22.86 -16.42
CA GLU A 650 -7.32 22.28 -15.88
C GLU A 650 -7.58 20.85 -16.41
N TYR A 651 -7.15 19.77 -15.78
CA TYR A 651 -6.28 19.70 -14.60
C TYR A 651 -5.16 18.67 -14.82
N PRO A 652 -3.99 18.82 -14.19
CA PRO A 652 -2.95 17.79 -14.22
C PRO A 652 -3.48 16.43 -13.72
N GLY A 653 -3.13 15.36 -14.42
CA GLY A 653 -3.43 13.99 -13.98
C GLY A 653 -4.86 13.50 -14.18
N VAL A 654 -5.76 14.32 -14.72
CA VAL A 654 -7.14 13.92 -15.07
C VAL A 654 -7.36 14.06 -16.58
N SER A 655 -8.00 13.06 -17.20
CA SER A 655 -8.50 13.12 -18.59
C SER A 655 -10.02 13.21 -18.56
N ALA A 656 -10.59 14.21 -19.23
CA ALA A 656 -12.00 14.59 -19.10
C ALA A 656 -13.07 13.59 -19.62
N LEU A 657 -12.78 12.30 -19.85
CA LEU A 657 -13.79 11.35 -20.37
C LEU A 657 -13.77 9.98 -19.66
N PRO A 658 -14.95 9.39 -19.31
CA PRO A 658 -16.32 9.91 -19.46
C PRO A 658 -16.92 10.33 -18.10
N LEU A 659 -17.07 11.65 -17.90
CA LEU A 659 -18.07 12.20 -16.97
C LEU A 659 -19.47 11.90 -17.53
N SER A 660 -19.98 10.70 -17.22
CA SER A 660 -21.41 10.38 -17.35
C SER A 660 -22.12 10.32 -15.99
N TYR A 661 -21.47 10.82 -14.94
CA TYR A 661 -22.11 11.04 -13.64
C TYR A 661 -21.85 12.46 -13.15
N ASP A 662 -22.93 13.24 -13.18
CA ASP A 662 -23.17 14.45 -12.39
C ASP A 662 -22.35 15.71 -12.71
N ASN A 663 -22.68 16.35 -13.84
CA ASN A 663 -22.19 17.68 -14.24
C ASN A 663 -22.72 18.84 -13.35
N ASP A 664 -23.49 18.59 -12.30
CA ASP A 664 -24.10 19.66 -11.48
C ASP A 664 -23.29 20.06 -10.22
N ASN A 665 -22.19 19.37 -9.90
CA ASN A 665 -21.48 19.57 -8.62
C ASN A 665 -20.03 20.08 -8.67
N LEU A 666 -19.39 20.14 -9.85
CA LEU A 666 -18.04 20.72 -9.98
C LEU A 666 -18.08 22.25 -10.19
N ASP A 667 -19.16 22.77 -10.77
CA ASP A 667 -19.29 24.19 -11.16
C ASP A 667 -19.64 25.14 -10.00
N LYS A 668 -19.66 24.65 -8.74
CA LYS A 668 -20.03 25.45 -7.55
C LYS A 668 -18.97 25.50 -6.46
N ARG A 669 -17.73 25.09 -6.74
CA ARG A 669 -16.63 25.16 -5.76
C ARG A 669 -15.33 25.72 -6.35
N VAL A 670 -15.41 26.90 -6.96
CA VAL A 670 -14.30 27.85 -7.04
C VAL A 670 -14.81 29.22 -6.59
#